data_AF-A0A4S4N013-F1
#
_entry.id   AF-A0A4S4N013-F1
#
_cell.length_a   1.000
_cell.length_b   1.000
_cell.length_c   1.000
_cell.angle_alpha   90.00
_cell.angle_beta   90.00
_cell.angle_gamma   90.00
#
_symmetry.space_group_name_H-M   'P 1'
#
loop_
_entity.id
_entity.type
_entity.pdbx_description
1 polymer ?
#
loop_
_entity_poly.entity_id
_entity_poly.type
_entity_poly.pdbx_seq_one_letter_code
_entity_poly.pdbx_strand_id
1 'polypeptide(L)'
;MQSISRPTSTSTRPAASPNPRPQHPLNNQTKVFDTAHGRLLCIADIRGRLSALNDLAREANASAIIHTGDFGFFETSSLDRINDRTLRHLTMYSPLIPAAQRTHLLSPENTTSTIRSTVTISLLSEFPLLLSGQIKLQIPVYTVWGACEDVTVLEKFRAGTYDIENLHVLDEATTRCLDLGGVKLRLLGLGGALVPHKMFDNGDGVATIAGGQGTMWTTALQMGELVDTAQRVFDPTETRLLVTHASPGREGIMAQLALVLKADLTISAGLHFRYASSYNEFSVQGDFDGFRHKLMVGKEGFDKVWESVKNQVDAVIDEHQRVLLDKALSVLDRLPPAMNQPIPNGHLPAEEPAWKNCWNWNLCDAAYGSLVLDIKDGRVSAELKSQGFNYAYRRTASPSTIAPTPNSTSSALPAGRNSETPGLSTRGSGTPVTNDRPLPPHLSNNKSTPSTPPLPSSTPETPKDTKPNGSFSSAEKAEKERAKRERKKERKQQEKAEREAATKGGASGQTSPVVGEREEGASQPSAAVPQSGKATPEISVPAPGDARHLEDGLASPDTESTGARTPTSRRTQRNPWTIFMRLNVSANEQEIRDFFGESKSSITKVSYPMNFAGKAQKMAYIEFGDEEGMKAGLEKHAELLKGTVPEVKQATDKESRNAEVTPALRASRALRFRAALSAHTRSMSSTQPALRSLDAFTDEEQMLRETVVRFAEEVVAPKVRDMDENESMDPEVIQGLFDTGLMGIETSEELGGAGFGFTSAIIAIEELAKVDPSVSVMCDVHNTLVNTVIRKYGTQAQQEKYLPRLAGSELGAKKDGNSWVLNGSKMWITNSYEANVFLIFANIDPSKGYKGITCFIAEKDMGVQIAKKEQKLGIRASSTCTLNFDDLKIPEENVIGEIGKGYKIAIEILNEGRIGIAAQMLGLAQGAFNKAVPYTYQRSQFGQPIGTFQGMAFQIAQAAIDIESARLLTYNAARRKEEGLDFTKEAAMAKYWASVVAQKVSGSAIEWAGGVGFTRETGIEKFWRDSKIGAIYEGTSNIQLQTIAKFIQKQHS
;
A
#
# COMPACT_ATOMS: atom_id res chain seq x y z
N MET A 1 -9.00 -55.66 -16.15
CA MET A 1 -7.97 -54.58 -16.09
C MET A 1 -7.79 -54.21 -14.62
N GLN A 2 -6.57 -53.94 -14.16
CA GLN A 2 -6.26 -53.83 -12.74
C GLN A 2 -6.49 -52.42 -12.20
N SER A 3 -7.07 -52.32 -10.99
CA SER A 3 -7.00 -51.14 -10.15
C SER A 3 -5.65 -51.10 -9.43
N ILE A 4 -4.97 -49.94 -9.43
CA ILE A 4 -3.71 -49.76 -8.72
C ILE A 4 -4.00 -49.12 -7.36
N SER A 5 -3.92 -49.93 -6.30
CA SER A 5 -3.95 -49.45 -4.92
C SER A 5 -2.67 -48.70 -4.57
N ARG A 6 -2.78 -47.58 -3.86
CA ARG A 6 -1.64 -46.98 -3.14
C ARG A 6 -1.43 -47.73 -1.81
N PRO A 7 -0.18 -47.90 -1.36
CA PRO A 7 0.09 -48.58 -0.09
C PRO A 7 -0.38 -47.74 1.11
N THR A 8 -0.97 -48.41 2.09
CA THR A 8 -1.21 -47.87 3.43
C THR A 8 0.12 -47.71 4.16
N SER A 9 0.33 -46.56 4.81
CA SER A 9 1.49 -46.36 5.68
C SER A 9 1.29 -47.16 6.97
N THR A 10 2.09 -48.20 7.20
CA THR A 10 2.06 -49.02 8.40
C THR A 10 2.81 -48.34 9.55
N SER A 11 2.14 -47.42 10.25
CA SER A 11 2.64 -46.97 11.56
C SER A 11 2.47 -48.10 12.59
N THR A 12 3.56 -48.72 13.01
CA THR A 12 3.58 -49.74 14.07
C THR A 12 3.44 -49.07 15.43
N ARG A 13 2.19 -48.74 15.77
CA ARG A 13 1.81 -48.05 17.00
C ARG A 13 2.20 -48.88 18.25
N PRO A 14 2.86 -48.28 19.26
CA PRO A 14 2.84 -48.81 20.61
C PRO A 14 1.40 -48.89 21.15
N ALA A 15 1.15 -49.77 22.13
CA ALA A 15 -0.11 -49.77 22.87
C ALA A 15 -0.26 -48.49 23.74
N ALA A 16 -1.45 -48.26 24.29
CA ALA A 16 -1.72 -47.14 25.20
C ALA A 16 -0.67 -47.05 26.32
N SER A 17 -0.25 -45.83 26.65
CA SER A 17 0.95 -45.58 27.47
C SER A 17 0.82 -46.23 28.87
N PRO A 18 1.64 -47.24 29.22
CA PRO A 18 1.37 -48.11 30.36
C PRO A 18 1.83 -47.55 31.72
N ASN A 19 2.44 -46.37 31.75
CA ASN A 19 3.03 -45.78 32.95
C ASN A 19 2.23 -44.57 33.45
N PRO A 20 1.84 -44.51 34.75
CA PRO A 20 1.27 -43.30 35.31
C PRO A 20 2.32 -42.17 35.29
N ARG A 21 1.93 -41.01 34.74
CA ARG A 21 2.79 -39.83 34.63
C ARG A 21 3.32 -39.39 36.00
N PRO A 22 4.60 -39.00 36.13
CA PRO A 22 5.05 -38.18 37.24
C PRO A 22 4.25 -36.86 37.23
N GLN A 23 3.50 -36.58 38.30
CA GLN A 23 2.92 -35.26 38.50
C GLN A 23 4.04 -34.30 38.91
N HIS A 24 4.68 -33.65 37.93
CA HIS A 24 5.59 -32.55 38.19
C HIS A 24 4.81 -31.46 38.94
N PRO A 25 5.24 -31.03 40.15
CA PRO A 25 4.51 -30.04 40.92
C PRO A 25 4.48 -28.72 40.15
N LEU A 26 3.27 -28.21 39.89
CA LEU A 26 3.04 -26.98 39.13
C LEU A 26 3.84 -25.83 39.73
N ASN A 27 4.80 -25.33 38.94
CA ASN A 27 5.76 -24.36 39.45
C ASN A 27 5.16 -22.95 39.50
N ASN A 28 4.50 -22.68 40.62
CA ASN A 28 3.94 -21.37 40.96
C ASN A 28 4.98 -20.40 41.53
N GLN A 29 6.27 -20.79 41.64
CA GLN A 29 7.31 -19.90 42.14
C GLN A 29 7.59 -18.76 41.16
N THR A 30 7.59 -17.54 41.68
CA THR A 30 7.93 -16.33 40.95
C THR A 30 9.44 -16.07 41.03
N LYS A 31 10.13 -16.01 39.88
CA LYS A 31 11.53 -15.60 39.81
C LYS A 31 11.59 -14.07 39.76
N VAL A 32 11.97 -13.46 40.88
CA VAL A 32 12.19 -12.01 40.98
C VAL A 32 13.54 -11.66 40.35
N PHE A 33 13.59 -10.61 39.53
CA PHE A 33 14.82 -10.06 38.95
C PHE A 33 15.18 -8.73 39.63
N ASP A 34 14.43 -7.68 39.30
CA ASP A 34 14.50 -6.34 39.89
C ASP A 34 13.08 -5.76 39.82
N THR A 35 12.51 -5.39 40.96
CA THR A 35 11.11 -4.93 41.07
C THR A 35 10.90 -3.48 40.62
N ALA A 36 11.95 -2.71 40.37
CA ALA A 36 11.89 -1.33 39.89
C ALA A 36 12.07 -1.22 38.38
N HIS A 37 13.01 -1.99 37.79
CA HIS A 37 13.33 -1.92 36.36
C HIS A 37 13.86 -3.25 35.82
N GLY A 38 13.36 -3.73 34.68
CA GLY A 38 13.87 -4.95 34.03
C GLY A 38 13.57 -5.01 32.53
N ARG A 39 14.48 -5.60 31.75
CA ARG A 39 14.40 -5.68 30.27
C ARG A 39 14.34 -7.13 29.81
N LEU A 40 13.33 -7.50 29.03
CA LEU A 40 13.20 -8.83 28.43
C LEU A 40 13.54 -8.78 26.94
N LEU A 41 14.58 -9.51 26.54
CA LEU A 41 14.86 -9.73 25.13
C LEU A 41 13.89 -10.78 24.58
N CYS A 42 13.09 -10.41 23.58
CA CYS A 42 12.15 -11.27 22.91
C CYS A 42 12.61 -11.50 21.46
N ILE A 43 12.91 -12.74 21.10
CA ILE A 43 13.45 -13.14 19.79
C ILE A 43 12.76 -14.41 19.27
N ALA A 44 12.88 -14.67 17.97
CA ALA A 44 12.50 -15.97 17.41
C ALA A 44 13.58 -16.56 16.51
N ASP A 45 13.52 -17.88 16.30
CA ASP A 45 14.36 -18.63 15.36
C ASP A 45 15.88 -18.38 15.54
N ILE A 46 16.46 -18.73 16.69
CA ILE A 46 17.93 -18.68 16.89
C ILE A 46 18.67 -19.77 16.09
N ARG A 47 17.96 -20.79 15.60
CA ARG A 47 18.41 -21.80 14.61
C ARG A 47 19.74 -22.46 15.00
N GLY A 48 19.85 -22.86 16.26
CA GLY A 48 21.00 -23.58 16.79
C GLY A 48 22.23 -22.73 17.11
N ARG A 49 22.27 -21.43 16.80
CA ARG A 49 23.40 -20.54 17.18
C ARG A 49 23.23 -19.98 18.60
N LEU A 50 23.24 -20.88 19.58
CA LEU A 50 22.95 -20.59 20.97
C LEU A 50 23.96 -19.62 21.62
N SER A 51 25.19 -19.55 21.11
CA SER A 51 26.20 -18.55 21.46
C SER A 51 25.68 -17.11 21.32
N ALA A 52 24.92 -16.82 20.25
CA ALA A 52 24.42 -15.49 19.95
C ALA A 52 23.35 -15.01 20.95
N LEU A 53 22.72 -15.90 21.72
CA LEU A 53 21.81 -15.53 22.81
C LEU A 53 22.51 -14.61 23.83
N ASN A 54 23.76 -14.91 24.17
CA ASN A 54 24.55 -14.12 25.11
C ASN A 54 24.96 -12.76 24.56
N ASP A 55 25.23 -12.67 23.25
CA ASP A 55 25.61 -11.42 22.61
C ASP A 55 24.40 -10.49 22.41
N LEU A 56 23.25 -11.03 21.99
CA LEU A 56 21.99 -10.31 21.90
C LEU A 56 21.51 -9.84 23.28
N ALA A 57 21.63 -10.68 24.32
CA ALA A 57 21.34 -10.30 25.70
C ALA A 57 22.19 -9.12 26.18
N ARG A 58 23.48 -9.12 25.85
CA ARG A 58 24.43 -8.05 26.19
C ARG A 58 24.13 -6.76 25.43
N GLU A 59 23.77 -6.85 24.15
CA GLU A 59 23.37 -5.68 23.35
C GLU A 59 22.04 -5.08 23.85
N ALA A 60 21.06 -5.90 24.19
CA ALA A 60 19.76 -5.47 24.69
C ALA A 60 19.77 -4.96 26.14
N ASN A 61 20.88 -5.20 26.87
CA ASN A 61 20.98 -5.07 28.33
C ASN A 61 19.83 -5.80 29.06
N ALA A 62 19.61 -7.07 28.70
CA ALA A 62 18.47 -7.85 29.13
C ALA A 62 18.70 -8.61 30.45
N SER A 63 17.65 -8.73 31.26
CA SER A 63 17.60 -9.50 32.50
C SER A 63 17.21 -10.97 32.26
N ALA A 64 16.42 -11.25 31.22
CA ALA A 64 16.09 -12.58 30.71
C ALA A 64 15.75 -12.53 29.21
N ILE A 65 15.74 -13.70 28.57
CA ILE A 65 15.31 -13.90 27.17
C ILE A 65 13.99 -14.69 27.14
N ILE A 66 13.07 -14.29 26.25
CA ILE A 66 11.94 -15.10 25.80
C ILE A 66 12.17 -15.47 24.32
N HIS A 67 12.12 -16.76 24.02
CA HIS A 67 12.34 -17.31 22.68
C HIS A 67 11.15 -18.15 22.19
N THR A 68 10.89 -18.09 20.89
CA THR A 68 9.96 -18.95 20.15
C THR A 68 10.54 -19.28 18.77
N GLY A 69 9.95 -20.19 18.01
CA GLY A 69 10.56 -20.60 16.75
C GLY A 69 11.67 -21.64 16.94
N ASP A 70 12.42 -21.91 15.88
CA ASP A 70 13.41 -22.98 15.83
C ASP A 70 14.61 -22.66 16.74
N PHE A 71 14.71 -23.33 17.89
CA PHE A 71 15.82 -23.19 18.84
C PHE A 71 17.04 -23.98 18.36
N GLY A 72 16.82 -25.16 17.76
CA GLY A 72 17.87 -26.08 17.32
C GLY A 72 18.21 -27.13 18.38
N PHE A 73 17.19 -27.77 18.96
CA PHE A 73 17.32 -28.89 19.88
C PHE A 73 17.78 -30.16 19.15
N PHE A 74 19.06 -30.19 18.76
CA PHE A 74 19.69 -31.29 18.04
C PHE A 74 20.96 -31.78 18.74
N GLU A 75 21.00 -33.07 19.02
CA GLU A 75 22.19 -33.79 19.48
C GLU A 75 22.82 -34.59 18.34
N THR A 76 24.01 -35.17 18.54
CA THR A 76 24.69 -35.97 17.50
C THR A 76 23.80 -37.07 16.91
N SER A 77 22.93 -37.70 17.70
CA SER A 77 22.02 -38.76 17.26
C SER A 77 20.78 -38.25 16.49
N SER A 78 20.52 -36.93 16.47
CA SER A 78 19.35 -36.36 15.80
C SER A 78 19.42 -36.44 14.27
N LEU A 79 20.61 -36.49 13.67
CA LEU A 79 20.79 -36.40 12.21
C LEU A 79 20.08 -37.55 11.47
N ASP A 80 20.14 -38.75 12.03
CA ASP A 80 19.48 -39.94 11.49
C ASP A 80 17.96 -39.91 11.65
N ARG A 81 17.44 -39.12 12.60
CA ARG A 81 16.01 -38.87 12.82
C ARG A 81 15.45 -37.69 12.02
N ILE A 82 16.27 -36.88 11.36
CA ILE A 82 15.81 -35.77 10.52
C ILE A 82 15.65 -36.28 9.08
N ASN A 83 14.46 -36.17 8.47
CA ASN A 83 14.27 -36.57 7.07
C ASN A 83 14.93 -35.61 6.07
N ASP A 84 15.18 -36.07 4.83
CA ASP A 84 15.89 -35.31 3.78
C ASP A 84 15.27 -33.94 3.45
N ARG A 85 13.94 -33.80 3.49
CA ARG A 85 13.25 -32.51 3.22
C ARG A 85 13.51 -31.52 4.35
N THR A 86 13.39 -31.97 5.60
CA THR A 86 13.71 -31.16 6.78
C THR A 86 15.20 -30.82 6.84
N LEU A 87 16.08 -31.78 6.52
CA LEU A 87 17.53 -31.55 6.48
C LEU A 87 17.91 -30.48 5.43
N ARG A 88 17.28 -30.50 4.24
CA ARG A 88 17.48 -29.45 3.22
C ARG A 88 16.94 -28.09 3.68
N HIS A 89 15.83 -28.04 4.44
CA HIS A 89 15.32 -26.81 5.03
C HIS A 89 16.25 -26.26 6.13
N LEU A 90 16.69 -27.10 7.07
CA LEU A 90 17.67 -26.72 8.10
C LEU A 90 18.99 -26.24 7.47
N THR A 91 19.46 -26.90 6.40
CA THR A 91 20.63 -26.45 5.62
C THR A 91 20.41 -25.06 4.99
N MET A 92 19.19 -24.75 4.55
CA MET A 92 18.84 -23.46 3.95
C MET A 92 18.83 -22.30 4.95
N TYR A 93 18.42 -22.53 6.20
CA TYR A 93 18.24 -21.47 7.19
C TYR A 93 19.24 -21.48 8.35
N SER A 94 20.05 -22.54 8.55
CA SER A 94 21.05 -22.59 9.62
C SER A 94 22.07 -21.44 9.48
N PRO A 95 22.19 -20.53 10.48
CA PRO A 95 23.18 -19.46 10.49
C PRO A 95 24.61 -19.97 10.73
N LEU A 96 24.78 -21.22 11.16
CA LEU A 96 26.09 -21.85 11.40
C LEU A 96 26.78 -22.27 10.10
N ILE A 97 26.04 -22.41 8.99
CA ILE A 97 26.62 -22.74 7.68
C ILE A 97 27.14 -21.47 7.00
N PRO A 98 28.44 -21.39 6.64
CA PRO A 98 28.98 -20.29 5.85
C PRO A 98 28.25 -20.14 4.50
N ALA A 99 28.02 -18.90 4.05
CA ALA A 99 27.18 -18.63 2.87
C ALA A 99 27.64 -19.38 1.59
N ALA A 100 28.95 -19.47 1.35
CA ALA A 100 29.49 -20.21 0.20
C ALA A 100 29.22 -21.72 0.31
N GLN A 101 29.41 -22.31 1.49
CA GLN A 101 29.14 -23.73 1.74
C GLN A 101 27.64 -24.03 1.61
N ARG A 102 26.76 -23.14 2.11
CA ARG A 102 25.30 -23.25 1.94
C ARG A 102 24.91 -23.26 0.47
N THR A 103 25.41 -22.33 -0.33
CA THR A 103 25.13 -22.25 -1.77
C THR A 103 25.62 -23.50 -2.50
N HIS A 104 26.78 -24.05 -2.14
CA HIS A 104 27.27 -25.30 -2.71
C HIS A 104 26.37 -26.50 -2.32
N LEU A 105 26.10 -26.71 -1.03
CA LEU A 105 25.27 -27.81 -0.52
C LEU A 105 23.86 -27.83 -1.13
N LEU A 106 23.29 -26.65 -1.41
CA LEU A 106 21.93 -26.51 -1.93
C LEU A 106 21.87 -26.43 -3.46
N SER A 107 22.98 -26.62 -4.18
CA SER A 107 23.02 -26.61 -5.64
C SER A 107 22.05 -27.64 -6.25
N PRO A 108 21.61 -27.45 -7.51
CA PRO A 108 20.84 -28.48 -8.22
C PRO A 108 21.60 -29.78 -8.47
N GLU A 109 22.93 -29.72 -8.46
CA GLU A 109 23.84 -30.85 -8.68
C GLU A 109 23.94 -31.77 -7.45
N ASN A 110 23.73 -31.22 -6.25
CA ASN A 110 23.82 -31.96 -4.99
C ASN A 110 22.50 -32.67 -4.63
N THR A 111 22.56 -34.00 -4.61
CA THR A 111 21.48 -34.88 -4.13
C THR A 111 21.27 -34.74 -2.62
N THR A 112 20.12 -35.18 -2.13
CA THR A 112 19.86 -35.19 -0.68
C THR A 112 20.78 -36.15 0.08
N SER A 113 21.25 -37.23 -0.57
CA SER A 113 22.30 -38.10 -0.04
C SER A 113 23.64 -37.37 0.13
N THR A 114 24.05 -36.52 -0.81
CA THR A 114 25.26 -35.71 -0.64
C THR A 114 25.09 -34.74 0.53
N ILE A 115 23.95 -34.02 0.62
CA ILE A 115 23.64 -33.15 1.76
C ILE A 115 23.74 -33.93 3.09
N ARG A 116 23.11 -35.11 3.18
CA ARG A 116 23.16 -35.97 4.38
C ARG A 116 24.57 -36.43 4.75
N SER A 117 25.40 -36.75 3.76
CA SER A 117 26.78 -37.18 4.00
C SER A 117 27.73 -36.03 4.40
N THR A 118 27.37 -34.77 4.10
CA THR A 118 28.23 -33.60 4.35
C THR A 118 27.77 -32.73 5.53
N VAL A 119 26.48 -32.71 5.87
CA VAL A 119 25.93 -31.88 6.95
C VAL A 119 26.02 -32.62 8.30
N THR A 120 26.96 -32.18 9.14
CA THR A 120 27.07 -32.61 10.55
C THR A 120 26.15 -31.80 11.46
N ILE A 121 25.84 -32.33 12.66
CA ILE A 121 25.04 -31.58 13.66
C ILE A 121 25.72 -30.27 14.09
N SER A 122 27.05 -30.19 14.11
CA SER A 122 27.79 -28.94 14.35
C SER A 122 27.54 -27.83 13.32
N LEU A 123 26.98 -28.15 12.15
CA LEU A 123 26.54 -27.19 11.13
C LEU A 123 25.05 -26.81 11.28
N LEU A 124 24.32 -27.43 12.21
CA LEU A 124 22.89 -27.22 12.46
C LEU A 124 22.58 -26.74 13.89
N SER A 125 23.41 -27.08 14.89
CA SER A 125 23.28 -26.58 16.26
C SER A 125 24.55 -26.64 17.09
N GLU A 126 24.71 -25.61 17.93
CA GLU A 126 25.65 -25.54 19.05
C GLU A 126 25.10 -26.20 20.33
N PHE A 127 23.89 -26.78 20.30
CA PHE A 127 23.28 -27.47 21.45
C PHE A 127 24.18 -28.53 22.11
N PRO A 128 24.98 -29.34 21.40
CA PRO A 128 25.95 -30.25 22.04
C PRO A 128 27.03 -29.52 22.87
N LEU A 129 27.37 -28.28 22.51
CA LEU A 129 28.32 -27.42 23.23
C LEU A 129 27.68 -26.80 24.48
N LEU A 130 26.38 -26.48 24.42
CA LEU A 130 25.61 -26.05 25.58
C LEU A 130 25.39 -27.21 26.57
N LEU A 131 25.00 -28.38 26.08
CA LEU A 131 24.78 -29.59 26.89
C LEU A 131 26.06 -30.09 27.58
N SER A 132 27.23 -29.89 26.96
CA SER A 132 28.54 -30.18 27.57
C SER A 132 29.12 -29.02 28.39
N GLY A 133 28.39 -27.90 28.54
CA GLY A 133 28.81 -26.74 29.32
C GLY A 133 29.96 -25.92 28.73
N GLN A 134 30.39 -26.21 27.49
CA GLN A 134 31.38 -25.41 26.75
C GLN A 134 30.81 -24.04 26.35
N ILE A 135 29.51 -23.98 26.07
CA ILE A 135 28.71 -22.75 26.05
C ILE A 135 27.85 -22.74 27.30
N LYS A 136 27.65 -21.56 27.90
CA LYS A 136 26.71 -21.32 29.01
C LYS A 136 25.82 -20.13 28.70
N LEU A 137 24.57 -20.17 29.15
CA LEU A 137 23.62 -19.05 29.06
C LEU A 137 23.83 -18.11 30.25
N GLN A 138 24.23 -16.87 29.98
CA GLN A 138 24.61 -15.89 31.02
C GLN A 138 23.40 -15.33 31.78
N ILE A 139 22.21 -15.36 31.16
CA ILE A 139 20.93 -14.97 31.76
C ILE A 139 19.86 -16.02 31.47
N PRO A 140 18.76 -16.08 32.23
CA PRO A 140 17.67 -17.04 32.01
C PRO A 140 17.04 -16.91 30.63
N VAL A 141 16.85 -18.04 29.95
CA VAL A 141 16.21 -18.17 28.63
C VAL A 141 14.98 -19.04 28.75
N TYR A 142 13.81 -18.45 28.53
CA TYR A 142 12.52 -19.13 28.51
C TYR A 142 12.12 -19.40 27.05
N THR A 143 11.94 -20.66 26.65
CA THR A 143 11.74 -21.00 25.24
C THR A 143 10.64 -22.03 25.03
N VAL A 144 9.77 -21.80 24.05
CA VAL A 144 9.05 -22.89 23.37
C VAL A 144 9.93 -23.45 22.24
N TRP A 145 9.53 -24.57 21.63
CA TRP A 145 10.26 -25.17 20.50
C TRP A 145 9.60 -24.87 19.15
N GLY A 146 10.41 -24.92 18.09
CA GLY A 146 10.03 -24.52 16.74
C GLY A 146 9.24 -25.57 15.95
N ALA A 147 9.31 -25.44 14.63
CA ALA A 147 8.73 -26.40 13.69
C ALA A 147 9.75 -27.47 13.25
N CYS A 148 11.05 -27.20 13.35
CA CYS A 148 12.13 -28.12 12.98
C CYS A 148 13.05 -28.40 14.19
N GLU A 149 12.75 -29.46 14.94
CA GLU A 149 13.43 -29.84 16.19
C GLU A 149 13.40 -31.38 16.34
N ASP A 150 14.09 -31.93 17.34
CA ASP A 150 14.01 -33.36 17.70
C ASP A 150 13.16 -33.60 18.96
N VAL A 151 12.01 -34.27 18.78
CA VAL A 151 11.13 -34.71 19.88
C VAL A 151 11.88 -35.48 20.96
N THR A 152 12.91 -36.25 20.60
CA THR A 152 13.74 -37.04 21.52
C THR A 152 14.54 -36.16 22.49
N VAL A 153 14.92 -34.95 22.07
CA VAL A 153 15.66 -33.99 22.92
C VAL A 153 14.69 -33.27 23.85
N LEU A 154 13.48 -32.95 23.37
CA LEU A 154 12.44 -32.29 24.16
C LEU A 154 11.86 -33.21 25.25
N GLU A 155 11.61 -34.48 24.94
CA GLU A 155 11.17 -35.48 25.94
C GLU A 155 12.25 -35.72 27.02
N LYS A 156 13.55 -35.53 26.71
CA LYS A 156 14.61 -35.56 27.74
C LYS A 156 14.57 -34.38 28.70
N PHE A 157 14.18 -33.18 28.25
CA PHE A 157 13.91 -32.05 29.16
C PHE A 157 12.67 -32.32 30.02
N ARG A 158 11.58 -32.79 29.40
CA ARG A 158 10.33 -33.14 30.11
C ARG A 158 10.55 -34.22 31.19
N ALA A 159 11.34 -35.25 30.89
CA ALA A 159 11.68 -36.30 31.83
C ALA A 159 12.72 -35.89 32.89
N GLY A 160 13.27 -34.68 32.85
CA GLY A 160 14.36 -34.24 33.73
C GLY A 160 15.72 -34.90 33.46
N THR A 161 15.87 -35.62 32.34
CA THR A 161 17.15 -36.18 31.88
C THR A 161 18.13 -35.08 31.45
N TYR A 162 17.61 -33.99 30.89
CA TYR A 162 18.38 -32.77 30.60
C TYR A 162 17.93 -31.63 31.51
N ASP A 163 18.87 -31.18 32.35
CA ASP A 163 18.83 -29.91 33.07
C ASP A 163 20.04 -29.08 32.62
N ILE A 164 19.80 -27.80 32.29
CA ILE A 164 20.83 -26.90 31.75
C ILE A 164 20.68 -25.56 32.44
N GLU A 165 21.77 -25.09 33.04
CA GLU A 165 21.84 -23.82 33.76
C GLU A 165 21.28 -22.67 32.91
N ASN A 166 20.33 -21.93 33.49
CA ASN A 166 19.58 -20.83 32.86
C ASN A 166 18.70 -21.19 31.64
N LEU A 167 18.60 -22.45 31.19
CA LEU A 167 17.64 -22.84 30.15
C LEU A 167 16.31 -23.31 30.76
N HIS A 168 15.20 -22.77 30.26
CA HIS A 168 13.87 -23.08 30.74
C HIS A 168 12.94 -23.34 29.54
N VAL A 169 12.83 -24.61 29.13
CA VAL A 169 11.83 -25.02 28.14
C VAL A 169 10.44 -24.82 28.76
N LEU A 170 9.54 -24.17 28.01
CA LEU A 170 8.14 -23.98 28.32
C LEU A 170 7.32 -24.92 27.44
N ASP A 171 6.55 -25.80 28.08
CA ASP A 171 5.64 -26.74 27.43
C ASP A 171 4.21 -26.58 27.96
N GLU A 172 3.24 -27.29 27.36
CA GLU A 172 1.83 -27.23 27.77
C GLU A 172 1.58 -27.59 29.25
N ALA A 173 2.47 -28.38 29.86
CA ALA A 173 2.35 -28.88 31.23
C ALA A 173 3.07 -27.99 32.27
N THR A 174 3.84 -26.98 31.82
CA THR A 174 4.68 -26.16 32.69
C THR A 174 4.47 -24.66 32.52
N THR A 175 4.81 -23.93 33.56
CA THR A 175 4.73 -22.47 33.60
C THR A 175 5.85 -21.90 34.45
N ARG A 176 6.12 -20.60 34.30
CA ARG A 176 7.02 -19.78 35.12
C ARG A 176 6.37 -18.42 35.32
N CYS A 177 6.61 -17.77 36.46
CA CYS A 177 6.27 -16.37 36.67
C CYS A 177 7.55 -15.56 36.87
N LEU A 178 7.69 -14.43 36.19
CA LEU A 178 8.80 -13.50 36.34
C LEU A 178 8.29 -12.24 37.04
N ASP A 179 8.96 -11.76 38.08
CA ASP A 179 8.66 -10.44 38.67
C ASP A 179 9.79 -9.48 38.29
N LEU A 180 9.44 -8.49 37.47
CA LEU A 180 10.37 -7.48 36.98
C LEU A 180 9.66 -6.14 36.73
N GLY A 181 10.31 -5.03 37.09
CA GLY A 181 9.79 -3.68 36.82
C GLY A 181 8.41 -3.37 37.40
N GLY A 182 7.96 -4.13 38.40
CA GLY A 182 6.61 -4.03 38.99
C GLY A 182 5.52 -4.79 38.23
N VAL A 183 5.89 -5.70 37.32
CA VAL A 183 4.96 -6.59 36.60
C VAL A 183 5.31 -8.05 36.89
N LYS A 184 4.30 -8.81 37.31
CA LYS A 184 4.38 -10.28 37.38
C LYS A 184 3.93 -10.88 36.06
N LEU A 185 4.85 -11.44 35.30
CA LEU A 185 4.64 -11.99 33.97
C LEU A 185 4.56 -13.52 34.02
N ARG A 186 3.34 -14.06 33.93
CA ARG A 186 3.02 -15.49 33.88
C ARG A 186 3.21 -16.00 32.46
N LEU A 187 4.20 -16.87 32.26
CA LEU A 187 4.51 -17.49 30.96
C LEU A 187 3.71 -18.77 30.75
N LEU A 188 3.08 -18.89 29.58
CA LEU A 188 2.30 -20.04 29.11
C LEU A 188 2.89 -20.47 27.75
N GLY A 189 3.29 -21.74 27.59
CA GLY A 189 4.05 -22.21 26.43
C GLY A 189 3.30 -23.16 25.49
N LEU A 190 3.44 -22.98 24.17
CA LEU A 190 2.96 -23.92 23.16
C LEU A 190 3.92 -24.02 21.95
N GLY A 191 4.67 -25.12 21.84
CA GLY A 191 5.59 -25.34 20.71
C GLY A 191 4.96 -26.03 19.49
N GLY A 192 5.72 -26.11 18.40
CA GLY A 192 5.33 -26.79 17.17
C GLY A 192 4.50 -25.97 16.18
N ALA A 193 4.47 -26.40 14.92
CA ALA A 193 3.60 -25.81 13.91
C ALA A 193 2.14 -26.28 14.05
N LEU A 194 1.17 -25.38 13.95
CA LEU A 194 -0.23 -25.79 13.84
C LEU A 194 -0.49 -26.35 12.43
N VAL A 195 -0.70 -27.67 12.34
CA VAL A 195 -0.93 -28.38 11.07
C VAL A 195 -2.27 -29.11 11.18
N PRO A 196 -3.34 -28.66 10.49
CA PRO A 196 -4.70 -29.13 10.78
C PRO A 196 -4.89 -30.64 10.70
N HIS A 197 -4.35 -31.30 9.67
CA HIS A 197 -4.43 -32.76 9.50
C HIS A 197 -3.54 -33.57 10.48
N LYS A 198 -2.84 -32.90 11.39
CA LYS A 198 -2.02 -33.49 12.45
C LYS A 198 -2.46 -33.11 13.87
N MET A 199 -3.55 -32.35 14.05
CA MET A 199 -3.99 -31.94 15.39
C MET A 199 -4.38 -33.12 16.30
N PHE A 200 -4.55 -34.32 15.74
CA PHE A 200 -4.84 -35.58 16.46
C PHE A 200 -3.75 -36.67 16.24
N ASP A 201 -2.58 -36.28 15.70
CA ASP A 201 -1.41 -37.13 15.49
C ASP A 201 -0.37 -36.80 16.58
N ASN A 202 -0.05 -37.73 17.47
CA ASN A 202 1.00 -37.52 18.50
C ASN A 202 2.42 -37.80 17.95
N GLY A 203 2.55 -38.32 16.73
CA GLY A 203 3.83 -38.61 16.10
C GLY A 203 4.66 -39.68 16.83
N ASP A 204 5.96 -39.43 16.88
CA ASP A 204 6.98 -40.25 17.56
C ASP A 204 7.10 -39.90 19.08
N GLY A 205 6.24 -39.01 19.59
CA GLY A 205 6.24 -38.57 21.00
C GLY A 205 5.63 -39.58 21.97
N VAL A 206 6.07 -39.56 23.23
CA VAL A 206 5.61 -40.47 24.30
C VAL A 206 4.50 -39.83 25.14
N ALA A 207 4.58 -38.51 25.31
CA ALA A 207 3.60 -37.69 26.00
C ALA A 207 2.73 -36.90 24.99
N THR A 208 2.52 -35.61 25.28
CA THR A 208 1.67 -34.68 24.53
C THR A 208 2.42 -33.89 23.46
N ILE A 209 3.75 -33.73 23.59
CA ILE A 209 4.61 -33.13 22.56
C ILE A 209 4.54 -34.01 21.32
N ALA A 210 4.02 -33.46 20.22
CA ALA A 210 3.95 -34.17 18.96
C ALA A 210 5.02 -33.70 17.96
N GLY A 211 5.67 -34.69 17.36
CA GLY A 211 6.72 -34.47 16.39
C GLY A 211 7.20 -35.79 15.82
N GLY A 212 7.97 -35.71 14.75
CA GLY A 212 8.55 -36.86 14.10
C GLY A 212 9.35 -36.48 12.87
N GLN A 213 10.35 -37.30 12.56
CA GLN A 213 11.22 -37.10 11.40
C GLN A 213 11.92 -35.72 11.34
N GLY A 214 12.19 -35.10 12.50
CA GLY A 214 12.76 -33.76 12.64
C GLY A 214 11.76 -32.60 12.49
N THR A 215 10.45 -32.87 12.47
CA THR A 215 9.40 -31.85 12.39
C THR A 215 8.49 -31.91 13.62
N MET A 216 8.07 -30.76 14.14
CA MET A 216 7.22 -30.65 15.33
C MET A 216 5.88 -29.98 14.98
N TRP A 217 4.80 -30.42 15.61
CA TRP A 217 3.48 -29.84 15.41
C TRP A 217 2.65 -29.80 16.70
N THR A 218 1.66 -28.92 16.73
CA THR A 218 0.78 -28.73 17.90
C THR A 218 -0.45 -29.63 17.80
N THR A 219 -0.78 -30.36 18.87
CA THR A 219 -2.00 -31.19 18.96
C THR A 219 -3.11 -30.55 19.80
N ALA A 220 -4.32 -31.05 19.62
CA ALA A 220 -5.46 -30.76 20.49
C ALA A 220 -5.15 -31.12 21.95
N LEU A 221 -4.47 -32.25 22.21
CA LEU A 221 -4.12 -32.65 23.58
C LEU A 221 -3.19 -31.63 24.27
N GLN A 222 -2.24 -31.04 23.54
CA GLN A 222 -1.40 -29.96 24.07
C GLN A 222 -2.20 -28.67 24.37
N MET A 223 -3.14 -28.30 23.49
CA MET A 223 -4.03 -27.17 23.76
C MET A 223 -4.86 -27.41 25.03
N GLY A 224 -5.38 -28.63 25.20
CA GLY A 224 -6.13 -29.04 26.39
C GLY A 224 -5.30 -29.01 27.68
N GLU A 225 -4.05 -29.47 27.62
CA GLU A 225 -3.11 -29.45 28.75
C GLU A 225 -2.67 -28.03 29.09
N LEU A 226 -2.45 -27.16 28.10
CA LEU A 226 -2.15 -25.76 28.34
C LEU A 226 -3.34 -25.01 28.96
N VAL A 227 -4.58 -25.31 28.53
CA VAL A 227 -5.80 -24.80 29.16
C VAL A 227 -5.92 -25.29 30.60
N ASP A 228 -5.59 -26.55 30.88
CA ASP A 228 -5.58 -27.12 32.21
C ASP A 228 -4.53 -26.45 33.13
N THR A 229 -3.28 -26.36 32.70
CA THR A 229 -2.20 -25.62 33.36
C THR A 229 -2.62 -24.18 33.65
N ALA A 230 -3.12 -23.47 32.64
CA ALA A 230 -3.52 -22.06 32.74
C ALA A 230 -4.73 -21.80 33.65
N GLN A 231 -5.62 -22.78 33.82
CA GLN A 231 -6.72 -22.76 34.79
C GLN A 231 -6.21 -22.97 36.22
N ARG A 232 -5.34 -23.96 36.44
CA ARG A 232 -4.78 -24.28 37.78
C ARG A 232 -3.90 -23.16 38.35
N VAL A 233 -3.31 -22.34 37.49
CA VAL A 233 -2.40 -21.23 37.86
C VAL A 233 -3.02 -19.84 37.60
N PHE A 234 -4.35 -19.71 37.64
CA PHE A 234 -5.01 -18.43 37.43
C PHE A 234 -4.95 -17.51 38.67
N ASP A 235 -4.03 -16.54 38.63
CA ASP A 235 -4.01 -15.36 39.51
C ASP A 235 -4.40 -14.11 38.69
N PRO A 236 -5.44 -13.35 39.09
CA PRO A 236 -5.86 -12.13 38.38
C PRO A 236 -4.94 -10.91 38.60
N THR A 237 -3.88 -11.04 39.41
CA THR A 237 -2.85 -10.01 39.62
C THR A 237 -1.60 -10.22 38.77
N GLU A 238 -1.50 -11.33 38.04
CA GLU A 238 -0.43 -11.61 37.09
C GLU A 238 -0.83 -11.23 35.65
N THR A 239 0.07 -10.56 34.92
CA THR A 239 -0.05 -10.38 33.47
C THR A 239 0.33 -11.68 32.76
N ARG A 240 -0.51 -12.12 31.82
CA ARG A 240 -0.43 -13.46 31.23
C ARG A 240 0.07 -13.38 29.78
N LEU A 241 1.22 -14.01 29.52
CA LEU A 241 1.90 -14.04 28.23
C LEU A 241 1.86 -15.46 27.64
N LEU A 242 1.15 -15.61 26.52
CA LEU A 242 1.22 -16.80 25.68
C LEU A 242 2.44 -16.70 24.76
N VAL A 243 3.43 -17.57 25.00
CA VAL A 243 4.55 -17.81 24.09
C VAL A 243 4.17 -19.02 23.24
N THR A 244 4.11 -18.86 21.92
CA THR A 244 3.67 -19.90 20.99
C THR A 244 4.55 -19.92 19.75
N HIS A 245 4.76 -21.06 19.11
CA HIS A 245 5.35 -21.07 17.76
C HIS A 245 4.33 -20.57 16.73
N ALA A 246 3.15 -21.19 16.67
CA ALA A 246 2.08 -20.80 15.75
C ALA A 246 1.47 -19.44 16.11
N SER A 247 1.27 -18.57 15.12
CA SER A 247 0.84 -17.18 15.35
C SER A 247 -0.68 -16.99 15.48
N PRO A 248 -1.18 -16.37 16.57
CA PRO A 248 -2.58 -15.96 16.72
C PRO A 248 -3.09 -15.03 15.60
N GLY A 249 -2.22 -14.20 15.03
CA GLY A 249 -2.59 -13.32 13.91
C GLY A 249 -3.02 -14.09 12.66
N ARG A 250 -2.41 -15.25 12.42
CA ARG A 250 -2.65 -16.12 11.26
C ARG A 250 -3.70 -17.20 11.55
N GLU A 251 -3.62 -17.86 12.68
CA GLU A 251 -4.40 -19.05 12.99
C GLU A 251 -5.53 -18.73 13.98
N GLY A 252 -6.79 -18.74 13.51
CA GLY A 252 -7.96 -18.38 14.33
C GLY A 252 -8.10 -19.21 15.62
N ILE A 253 -7.70 -20.47 15.58
CA ILE A 253 -7.66 -21.38 16.73
C ILE A 253 -6.68 -20.88 17.82
N MET A 254 -5.54 -20.30 17.43
CA MET A 254 -4.56 -19.76 18.38
C MET A 254 -5.03 -18.42 18.98
N ALA A 255 -5.74 -17.59 18.22
CA ALA A 255 -6.43 -16.41 18.77
C ALA A 255 -7.52 -16.80 19.76
N GLN A 256 -8.29 -17.85 19.48
CA GLN A 256 -9.31 -18.36 20.39
C GLN A 256 -8.72 -18.96 21.67
N LEU A 257 -7.60 -19.69 21.54
CA LEU A 257 -6.84 -20.19 22.67
C LEU A 257 -6.34 -19.04 23.56
N ALA A 258 -5.81 -17.96 23.00
CA ALA A 258 -5.39 -16.78 23.76
C ALA A 258 -6.53 -16.19 24.63
N LEU A 259 -7.77 -16.11 24.11
CA LEU A 259 -8.95 -15.70 24.89
C LEU A 259 -9.28 -16.69 26.03
N VAL A 260 -9.15 -17.99 25.77
CA VAL A 260 -9.48 -19.05 26.74
C VAL A 260 -8.47 -19.09 27.88
N LEU A 261 -7.18 -18.95 27.57
CA LEU A 261 -6.09 -18.82 28.53
C LEU A 261 -6.12 -17.48 29.29
N LYS A 262 -6.92 -16.51 28.84
CA LYS A 262 -6.92 -15.10 29.27
C LYS A 262 -5.51 -14.51 29.18
N ALA A 263 -4.92 -14.53 27.99
CA ALA A 263 -3.65 -13.87 27.73
C ALA A 263 -3.87 -12.36 27.54
N ASP A 264 -3.05 -11.54 28.20
CA ASP A 264 -2.97 -10.10 27.95
C ASP A 264 -2.00 -9.79 26.80
N LEU A 265 -1.01 -10.67 26.62
CA LEU A 265 0.07 -10.55 25.66
C LEU A 265 0.27 -11.90 24.94
N THR A 266 0.61 -11.88 23.65
CA THR A 266 1.09 -13.06 22.92
C THR A 266 2.39 -12.78 22.20
N ILE A 267 3.30 -13.76 22.16
CA ILE A 267 4.55 -13.72 21.40
C ILE A 267 4.60 -14.96 20.51
N SER A 268 4.80 -14.77 19.21
CA SER A 268 4.79 -15.83 18.21
C SER A 268 5.91 -15.75 17.17
N ALA A 269 6.26 -16.88 16.55
CA ALA A 269 7.27 -16.92 15.50
C ALA A 269 6.71 -16.39 14.17
N GLY A 270 7.40 -15.43 13.55
CA GLY A 270 6.97 -14.74 12.34
C GLY A 270 7.33 -15.44 11.02
N LEU A 271 7.60 -16.75 11.01
CA LEU A 271 7.79 -17.55 9.77
C LEU A 271 8.73 -16.88 8.74
N HIS A 272 9.96 -16.58 9.16
CA HIS A 272 10.99 -15.88 8.37
C HIS A 272 10.69 -14.41 8.00
N PHE A 273 9.78 -13.71 8.68
CA PHE A 273 9.68 -12.25 8.58
C PHE A 273 11.03 -11.59 8.92
N ARG A 274 11.38 -10.53 8.18
CA ARG A 274 12.61 -9.71 8.40
C ARG A 274 12.43 -8.56 9.39
N TYR A 275 11.20 -8.34 9.82
CA TYR A 275 10.81 -7.38 10.83
C TYR A 275 9.75 -8.00 11.72
N ALA A 276 9.77 -7.65 13.00
CA ALA A 276 8.70 -8.04 13.91
C ALA A 276 7.48 -7.12 13.68
N SER A 277 6.28 -7.59 14.01
CA SER A 277 5.04 -6.80 13.98
C SER A 277 4.26 -6.92 15.29
N SER A 278 3.54 -5.85 15.65
CA SER A 278 2.77 -5.75 16.90
C SER A 278 1.37 -5.22 16.64
N TYR A 279 0.34 -5.92 17.10
CA TYR A 279 -1.08 -5.62 16.84
C TYR A 279 -1.98 -6.18 17.94
N ASN A 280 -3.06 -5.48 18.27
CA ASN A 280 -4.25 -6.11 18.87
C ASN A 280 -5.23 -6.50 17.74
N GLU A 281 -6.19 -7.39 17.99
CA GLU A 281 -7.11 -7.82 16.92
C GLU A 281 -7.96 -6.66 16.40
N PHE A 282 -8.33 -5.68 17.26
CA PHE A 282 -9.01 -4.44 16.83
C PHE A 282 -8.21 -3.54 15.87
N SER A 283 -6.88 -3.61 15.86
CA SER A 283 -6.06 -2.88 14.87
C SER A 283 -6.01 -3.54 13.48
N VAL A 284 -6.54 -4.76 13.36
CA VAL A 284 -6.53 -5.56 12.11
C VAL A 284 -7.95 -5.86 11.63
N GLN A 285 -8.87 -6.12 12.56
CA GLN A 285 -10.30 -6.33 12.35
C GLN A 285 -11.03 -5.03 12.72
N GLY A 286 -11.65 -4.38 11.72
CA GLY A 286 -12.28 -3.06 11.92
C GLY A 286 -13.48 -3.05 12.88
N ASP A 287 -14.02 -4.23 13.18
CA ASP A 287 -15.11 -4.46 14.12
C ASP A 287 -14.99 -5.84 14.79
N PHE A 288 -15.89 -6.10 15.74
CA PHE A 288 -15.93 -7.34 16.52
C PHE A 288 -16.39 -8.55 15.72
N ASP A 289 -17.25 -8.37 14.71
CA ASP A 289 -17.78 -9.48 13.91
C ASP A 289 -16.74 -10.00 12.90
N GLY A 290 -15.82 -9.14 12.41
CA GLY A 290 -14.62 -9.55 11.67
C GLY A 290 -13.67 -10.42 12.53
N PHE A 291 -13.42 -10.02 13.78
CA PHE A 291 -12.68 -10.85 14.73
C PHE A 291 -13.41 -12.18 15.01
N ARG A 292 -14.71 -12.13 15.28
CA ARG A 292 -15.55 -13.32 15.49
C ARG A 292 -15.56 -14.25 14.27
N HIS A 293 -15.55 -13.70 13.05
CA HIS A 293 -15.45 -14.46 11.81
C HIS A 293 -14.12 -15.20 11.68
N LYS A 294 -12.99 -14.55 12.02
CA LYS A 294 -11.67 -15.22 12.09
C LYS A 294 -11.69 -16.43 13.05
N LEU A 295 -12.37 -16.32 14.19
CA LEU A 295 -12.53 -17.45 15.13
C LEU A 295 -13.43 -18.55 14.53
N MET A 296 -14.56 -18.19 13.90
CA MET A 296 -15.45 -19.16 13.24
C MET A 296 -14.73 -19.95 12.12
N VAL A 297 -13.93 -19.28 11.28
CA VAL A 297 -13.13 -19.95 10.23
C VAL A 297 -12.10 -20.92 10.86
N GLY A 298 -11.53 -20.56 12.01
CA GLY A 298 -10.69 -21.44 12.81
C GLY A 298 -11.44 -22.70 13.29
N LYS A 299 -12.60 -22.53 13.92
CA LYS A 299 -13.45 -23.65 14.37
C LYS A 299 -13.90 -24.52 13.20
N GLU A 300 -14.40 -23.94 12.11
CA GLU A 300 -14.78 -24.69 10.91
C GLU A 300 -13.62 -25.53 10.35
N GLY A 301 -12.39 -25.01 10.39
CA GLY A 301 -11.19 -25.75 9.97
C GLY A 301 -10.88 -26.94 10.87
N PHE A 302 -11.10 -26.80 12.19
CA PHE A 302 -10.96 -27.89 13.16
C PHE A 302 -12.08 -28.93 13.02
N ASP A 303 -13.35 -28.50 13.05
CA ASP A 303 -14.53 -29.38 13.05
C ASP A 303 -14.52 -30.32 11.82
N LYS A 304 -14.10 -29.81 10.65
CA LYS A 304 -13.94 -30.60 9.41
C LYS A 304 -12.91 -31.71 9.52
N VAL A 305 -11.84 -31.52 10.30
CA VAL A 305 -10.85 -32.58 10.59
C VAL A 305 -11.42 -33.49 11.68
N TRP A 306 -11.94 -32.93 12.77
CA TRP A 306 -12.45 -33.67 13.93
C TRP A 306 -13.50 -34.71 13.53
N GLU A 307 -14.57 -34.32 12.86
CA GLU A 307 -15.64 -35.28 12.47
C GLU A 307 -15.15 -36.35 11.47
N SER A 308 -14.02 -36.13 10.78
CA SER A 308 -13.40 -37.15 9.91
C SER A 308 -12.54 -38.19 10.67
N VAL A 309 -12.06 -37.86 11.88
CA VAL A 309 -11.16 -38.72 12.68
C VAL A 309 -11.75 -39.14 14.03
N LYS A 310 -12.81 -38.52 14.52
CA LYS A 310 -13.43 -38.69 15.84
C LYS A 310 -13.54 -40.14 16.29
N ASN A 311 -14.18 -41.00 15.50
CA ASN A 311 -14.33 -42.44 15.80
C ASN A 311 -12.99 -43.19 15.92
N GLN A 312 -11.93 -42.70 15.27
CA GLN A 312 -10.58 -43.25 15.35
C GLN A 312 -9.81 -42.72 16.58
N VAL A 313 -10.16 -41.52 17.07
CA VAL A 313 -9.60 -40.90 18.28
C VAL A 313 -10.28 -41.44 19.54
N ASP A 314 -11.62 -41.51 19.56
CA ASP A 314 -12.39 -42.04 20.70
C ASP A 314 -12.08 -43.51 21.03
N ALA A 315 -11.68 -44.29 20.03
CA ALA A 315 -11.30 -45.71 20.17
C ALA A 315 -9.87 -45.94 20.69
N VAL A 316 -9.07 -44.88 20.88
CA VAL A 316 -7.62 -45.00 21.11
C VAL A 316 -7.05 -44.07 22.19
N ILE A 317 -7.81 -43.05 22.61
CA ILE A 317 -7.44 -42.19 23.75
C ILE A 317 -7.71 -42.86 25.09
N ASP A 318 -6.85 -42.58 26.07
CA ASP A 318 -7.12 -42.89 27.47
C ASP A 318 -8.01 -41.82 28.15
N GLU A 319 -8.45 -42.08 29.37
CA GLU A 319 -9.37 -41.19 30.10
C GLU A 319 -8.76 -39.83 30.45
N HIS A 320 -7.45 -39.75 30.68
CA HIS A 320 -6.75 -38.48 30.89
C HIS A 320 -6.66 -37.70 29.57
N GLN A 321 -6.34 -38.37 28.47
CA GLN A 321 -6.36 -37.79 27.12
C GLN A 321 -7.77 -37.31 26.73
N ARG A 322 -8.85 -38.00 27.14
CA ARG A 322 -10.23 -37.53 26.95
C ARG A 322 -10.48 -36.21 27.70
N VAL A 323 -10.09 -36.10 28.97
CA VAL A 323 -10.20 -34.84 29.73
C VAL A 323 -9.41 -33.69 29.08
N LEU A 324 -8.23 -33.96 28.50
CA LEU A 324 -7.48 -32.96 27.74
C LEU A 324 -8.20 -32.59 26.42
N LEU A 325 -8.70 -33.57 25.69
CA LEU A 325 -9.43 -33.36 24.43
C LEU A 325 -10.70 -32.54 24.65
N ASP A 326 -11.47 -32.82 25.71
CA ASP A 326 -12.67 -32.03 26.08
C ASP A 326 -12.31 -30.57 26.39
N LYS A 327 -11.17 -30.33 27.07
CA LYS A 327 -10.65 -28.96 27.27
C LYS A 327 -10.26 -28.29 25.96
N ALA A 328 -9.67 -29.02 25.01
CA ALA A 328 -9.33 -28.51 23.69
C ALA A 328 -10.57 -28.19 22.83
N LEU A 329 -11.61 -29.03 22.89
CA LEU A 329 -12.91 -28.76 22.26
C LEU A 329 -13.58 -27.52 22.88
N SER A 330 -13.50 -27.36 24.21
CA SER A 330 -14.04 -26.18 24.90
C SER A 330 -13.38 -24.85 24.50
N VAL A 331 -12.17 -24.87 23.92
CA VAL A 331 -11.54 -23.67 23.33
C VAL A 331 -12.37 -23.19 22.15
N LEU A 332 -12.74 -24.10 21.26
CA LEU A 332 -13.38 -23.84 19.98
C LEU A 332 -14.84 -23.45 20.15
N ASP A 333 -15.53 -24.09 21.08
CA ASP A 333 -16.95 -23.83 21.36
C ASP A 333 -17.15 -22.51 22.12
N ARG A 334 -16.10 -21.96 22.75
CA ARG A 334 -16.09 -20.59 23.30
C ARG A 334 -15.92 -19.56 22.18
N LEU A 335 -16.86 -19.53 21.23
CA LEU A 335 -17.03 -18.40 20.32
C LEU A 335 -17.72 -17.25 21.07
N PRO A 336 -17.25 -15.99 20.95
CA PRO A 336 -17.97 -14.85 21.51
C PRO A 336 -19.38 -14.72 20.90
N PRO A 337 -20.39 -14.24 21.66
CA PRO A 337 -21.73 -14.01 21.14
C PRO A 337 -21.71 -12.92 20.05
N ALA A 338 -22.59 -13.02 19.06
CA ALA A 338 -22.75 -11.95 18.07
C ALA A 338 -23.38 -10.71 18.74
N MET A 339 -22.97 -9.51 18.36
CA MET A 339 -23.34 -8.26 19.07
C MET A 339 -24.86 -7.99 19.11
N ASN A 340 -25.61 -8.59 18.18
CA ASN A 340 -27.07 -8.48 18.07
C ASN A 340 -27.86 -9.69 18.62
N GLN A 341 -27.22 -10.65 19.32
CA GLN A 341 -27.92 -11.80 19.91
C GLN A 341 -28.42 -11.50 21.33
N PRO A 342 -29.71 -11.73 21.66
CA PRO A 342 -30.23 -11.56 23.01
C PRO A 342 -29.75 -12.70 23.92
N ILE A 343 -29.16 -12.35 25.07
CA ILE A 343 -28.67 -13.33 26.05
C ILE A 343 -29.82 -13.80 26.95
N PRO A 344 -29.97 -15.11 27.21
CA PRO A 344 -30.75 -15.59 28.36
C PRO A 344 -30.30 -14.90 29.66
N ASN A 345 -31.25 -14.47 30.48
CA ASN A 345 -31.04 -13.69 31.72
C ASN A 345 -30.64 -12.20 31.54
N GLY A 346 -30.90 -11.60 30.37
CA GLY A 346 -31.15 -10.15 30.26
C GLY A 346 -29.99 -9.20 30.56
N HIS A 347 -28.76 -9.71 30.61
CA HIS A 347 -27.56 -8.89 30.64
C HIS A 347 -27.23 -8.42 29.21
N LEU A 348 -26.64 -7.23 29.07
CA LEU A 348 -26.09 -6.78 27.79
C LEU A 348 -24.96 -7.71 27.34
N PRO A 349 -24.69 -7.84 26.02
CA PRO A 349 -23.44 -8.39 25.51
C PRO A 349 -22.25 -7.73 26.21
N ALA A 350 -21.57 -8.51 27.05
CA ALA A 350 -20.25 -8.12 27.52
C ALA A 350 -19.35 -8.08 26.29
N GLU A 351 -18.90 -6.88 25.89
CA GLU A 351 -17.78 -6.76 24.97
C GLU A 351 -16.63 -7.60 25.56
N GLU A 352 -16.14 -8.62 24.84
CA GLU A 352 -15.04 -9.47 25.30
C GLU A 352 -13.75 -8.62 25.33
N PRO A 353 -13.34 -7.99 26.45
CA PRO A 353 -12.44 -6.84 26.40
C PRO A 353 -11.05 -7.25 25.90
N ALA A 354 -10.72 -8.53 26.04
CA ALA A 354 -9.52 -9.17 25.55
C ALA A 354 -9.31 -8.99 24.03
N TRP A 355 -10.33 -8.92 23.16
CA TRP A 355 -10.06 -8.73 21.71
C TRP A 355 -9.54 -7.32 21.37
N LYS A 356 -9.94 -6.32 22.16
CA LYS A 356 -9.43 -4.94 22.08
C LYS A 356 -8.11 -4.76 22.85
N ASN A 357 -7.91 -5.50 23.93
CA ASN A 357 -6.82 -5.26 24.88
C ASN A 357 -5.63 -6.22 24.74
N CYS A 358 -5.81 -7.43 24.21
CA CYS A 358 -4.74 -8.41 24.03
C CYS A 358 -3.80 -7.97 22.89
N TRP A 359 -2.53 -7.76 23.23
CA TRP A 359 -1.50 -7.40 22.26
C TRP A 359 -0.73 -8.64 21.79
N ASN A 360 -0.51 -8.73 20.49
CA ASN A 360 0.18 -9.84 19.85
C ASN A 360 1.46 -9.31 19.19
N TRP A 361 2.56 -10.02 19.37
CA TRP A 361 3.82 -9.79 18.66
C TRP A 361 4.17 -11.01 17.81
N ASN A 362 4.38 -10.79 16.51
CA ASN A 362 4.99 -11.76 15.61
C ASN A 362 6.46 -11.37 15.46
N LEU A 363 7.38 -12.18 15.98
CA LEU A 363 8.81 -11.88 16.00
C LEU A 363 9.49 -12.27 14.69
N CYS A 364 10.50 -11.50 14.29
CA CYS A 364 11.40 -11.88 13.21
C CYS A 364 12.48 -12.84 13.70
N ASP A 365 13.13 -13.49 12.74
CA ASP A 365 14.32 -14.32 12.94
C ASP A 365 15.44 -13.49 13.63
N ALA A 366 16.12 -14.09 14.61
CA ALA A 366 17.11 -13.42 15.46
C ALA A 366 18.32 -12.89 14.67
N ALA A 367 18.57 -13.39 13.46
CA ALA A 367 19.57 -12.85 12.54
C ALA A 367 19.13 -11.54 11.86
N TYR A 368 17.84 -11.20 11.89
CA TYR A 368 17.28 -9.97 11.31
C TYR A 368 16.77 -8.96 12.34
N GLY A 369 16.37 -9.38 13.55
CA GLY A 369 15.87 -8.42 14.54
C GLY A 369 15.53 -8.99 15.91
N SER A 370 14.97 -8.12 16.74
CA SER A 370 14.55 -8.42 18.11
C SER A 370 13.50 -7.42 18.61
N LEU A 371 12.75 -7.84 19.61
CA LEU A 371 11.91 -7.00 20.47
C LEU A 371 12.59 -6.92 21.83
N VAL A 372 12.60 -5.75 22.48
CA VAL A 372 12.90 -5.65 23.91
C VAL A 372 11.68 -5.07 24.60
N LEU A 373 11.15 -5.81 25.58
CA LEU A 373 10.15 -5.30 26.50
C LEU A 373 10.89 -4.68 27.69
N ASP A 374 10.93 -3.35 27.74
CA ASP A 374 11.50 -2.59 28.85
C ASP A 374 10.39 -2.24 29.85
N ILE A 375 10.47 -2.83 31.04
CA ILE A 375 9.43 -2.82 32.07
C ILE A 375 9.89 -2.01 33.28
N LYS A 376 9.11 -0.98 33.64
CA LYS A 376 9.45 -0.06 34.73
C LYS A 376 8.22 0.52 35.42
N ASP A 377 8.23 0.58 36.74
CA ASP A 377 7.15 1.17 37.57
C ASP A 377 5.74 0.69 37.17
N GLY A 378 5.59 -0.62 36.88
CA GLY A 378 4.36 -1.27 36.43
C GLY A 378 3.98 -1.02 34.96
N ARG A 379 4.85 -0.41 34.15
CA ARG A 379 4.60 -0.10 32.73
C ARG A 379 5.53 -0.90 31.83
N VAL A 380 4.96 -1.51 30.79
CA VAL A 380 5.71 -2.14 29.70
C VAL A 380 5.87 -1.14 28.55
N SER A 381 7.09 -1.03 28.03
CA SER A 381 7.41 -0.31 26.79
C SER A 381 8.16 -1.25 25.84
N ALA A 382 8.13 -0.97 24.53
CA ALA A 382 8.63 -1.87 23.50
C ALA A 382 9.64 -1.17 22.58
N GLU A 383 10.87 -1.67 22.55
CA GLU A 383 11.90 -1.31 21.56
C GLU A 383 11.93 -2.36 20.46
N LEU A 384 11.94 -1.94 19.19
CA LEU A 384 11.96 -2.86 18.04
C LEU A 384 13.20 -2.65 17.17
N LYS A 385 13.99 -3.71 17.00
CA LYS A 385 15.14 -3.76 16.10
C LYS A 385 14.81 -4.66 14.92
N SER A 386 15.08 -4.22 13.69
CA SER A 386 14.86 -5.02 12.47
C SER A 386 15.80 -4.58 11.35
N GLN A 387 16.22 -5.52 10.50
CA GLN A 387 17.25 -5.34 9.47
C GLN A 387 16.86 -6.06 8.17
N GLY A 388 17.49 -5.67 7.05
CA GLY A 388 17.28 -6.31 5.75
C GLY A 388 16.78 -5.38 4.64
N PHE A 389 16.54 -4.09 4.93
CA PHE A 389 16.31 -3.05 3.92
C PHE A 389 17.64 -2.64 3.27
N ASN A 390 18.03 -3.32 2.19
CA ASN A 390 19.26 -3.02 1.46
C ASN A 390 18.98 -2.16 0.21
N TYR A 391 19.35 -0.88 0.26
CA TYR A 391 19.28 0.06 -0.88
C TYR A 391 20.63 0.30 -1.56
N ALA A 392 21.69 -0.43 -1.21
CA ALA A 392 23.04 -0.20 -1.75
C ALA A 392 23.11 -0.37 -3.28
N TYR A 393 22.26 -1.23 -3.85
CA TYR A 393 22.10 -1.42 -5.29
C TYR A 393 21.77 -0.11 -6.07
N ARG A 394 21.19 0.89 -5.38
CA ARG A 394 20.90 2.21 -5.97
C ARG A 394 22.13 3.11 -6.10
N ARG A 395 23.22 2.83 -5.36
CA ARG A 395 24.48 3.60 -5.43
C ARG A 395 25.40 3.15 -6.55
N THR A 396 25.21 1.94 -7.08
CA THR A 396 25.99 1.35 -8.17
C THR A 396 25.36 1.55 -9.56
N ALA A 397 24.22 2.23 -9.65
CA ALA A 397 23.44 2.39 -10.88
C ALA A 397 23.81 3.69 -11.64
N SER A 398 24.99 3.71 -12.28
CA SER A 398 25.32 4.72 -13.29
C SER A 398 24.67 4.36 -14.65
N PRO A 399 24.20 5.34 -15.44
CA PRO A 399 23.44 5.06 -16.67
C PRO A 399 24.35 4.74 -17.87
N SER A 400 24.44 3.46 -18.24
CA SER A 400 25.03 3.01 -19.51
C SER A 400 24.31 1.78 -20.06
N THR A 401 23.68 1.94 -21.24
CA THR A 401 23.24 0.88 -22.18
C THR A 401 22.72 -0.45 -21.59
N ILE A 402 21.39 -0.60 -21.49
CA ILE A 402 20.76 -1.87 -21.08
C ILE A 402 20.52 -2.79 -22.29
N ALA A 403 21.20 -3.94 -22.28
CA ALA A 403 20.79 -5.17 -22.95
C ALA A 403 20.69 -6.28 -21.85
N PRO A 404 19.91 -7.35 -22.05
CA PRO A 404 19.32 -8.10 -20.92
C PRO A 404 20.31 -9.00 -20.17
N THR A 405 20.19 -9.01 -18.84
CA THR A 405 20.86 -9.97 -17.95
C THR A 405 19.86 -10.96 -17.35
N PRO A 406 20.00 -12.28 -17.59
CA PRO A 406 19.38 -13.31 -16.77
C PRO A 406 20.16 -13.55 -15.46
N ASN A 407 19.60 -14.40 -14.61
CA ASN A 407 19.97 -14.68 -13.22
C ASN A 407 21.47 -14.83 -12.87
N SER A 408 21.78 -14.61 -11.60
CA SER A 408 23.11 -14.67 -11.00
C SER A 408 23.84 -16.01 -11.16
N THR A 409 24.77 -16.06 -12.11
CA THR A 409 25.91 -17.00 -12.14
C THR A 409 27.22 -16.23 -12.32
N SER A 410 28.34 -16.87 -12.01
CA SER A 410 29.68 -16.27 -11.93
C SER A 410 30.27 -15.84 -13.29
N SER A 411 31.14 -14.83 -13.28
CA SER A 411 32.20 -14.70 -14.28
C SER A 411 33.53 -14.22 -13.70
N ALA A 412 34.62 -14.84 -14.15
CA ALA A 412 35.99 -14.37 -14.08
C ALA A 412 36.73 -14.96 -15.30
N LEU A 413 37.57 -14.16 -15.95
CA LEU A 413 38.28 -14.49 -17.19
C LEU A 413 39.62 -13.72 -17.23
N PRO A 414 40.60 -14.11 -18.06
CA PRO A 414 40.73 -15.35 -18.85
C PRO A 414 41.95 -16.20 -18.43
N ALA A 415 42.06 -17.42 -18.97
CA ALA A 415 43.25 -18.27 -18.77
C ALA A 415 44.35 -18.00 -19.82
N GLY A 416 45.60 -17.87 -19.36
CA GLY A 416 46.78 -18.03 -20.20
C GLY A 416 47.05 -19.50 -20.54
N ARG A 417 47.85 -19.76 -21.58
CA ARG A 417 48.20 -21.11 -22.05
C ARG A 417 49.36 -21.75 -21.26
N ASN A 418 49.53 -23.06 -21.50
CA ASN A 418 50.64 -23.95 -21.12
C ASN A 418 50.61 -24.48 -19.67
N SER A 419 51.06 -25.70 -19.34
CA SER A 419 51.08 -27.01 -20.04
C SER A 419 51.71 -28.06 -19.09
N GLU A 420 51.20 -29.30 -19.11
CA GLU A 420 51.97 -30.54 -18.82
C GLU A 420 52.69 -30.75 -17.46
N THR A 421 52.03 -31.52 -16.58
CA THR A 421 52.61 -32.71 -15.87
C THR A 421 53.71 -32.51 -14.78
N PRO A 422 54.13 -33.54 -13.99
CA PRO A 422 54.18 -33.37 -12.52
C PRO A 422 55.57 -33.56 -11.84
N GLY A 423 55.68 -33.23 -10.55
CA GLY A 423 56.93 -33.35 -9.78
C GLY A 423 56.77 -33.54 -8.26
N LEU A 424 57.73 -34.25 -7.65
CA LEU A 424 57.70 -34.76 -6.27
C LEU A 424 58.16 -33.78 -5.17
N SER A 425 57.73 -34.12 -3.95
CA SER A 425 58.20 -33.75 -2.60
C SER A 425 59.68 -33.37 -2.37
N THR A 426 59.92 -32.39 -1.48
CA THR A 426 60.68 -32.47 -0.18
C THR A 426 60.71 -31.04 0.43
N ARG A 427 60.60 -30.74 1.74
CA ARG A 427 61.01 -31.31 3.05
C ARG A 427 62.44 -30.93 3.50
N GLY A 428 62.54 -29.94 4.39
CA GLY A 428 63.72 -29.52 5.16
C GLY A 428 63.56 -28.04 5.60
N SER A 429 63.43 -27.63 6.87
CA SER A 429 64.14 -27.89 8.15
C SER A 429 65.35 -26.97 8.39
N GLY A 430 65.24 -26.03 9.33
CA GLY A 430 66.38 -25.23 9.82
C GLY A 430 66.04 -23.83 10.35
N THR A 431 65.86 -23.68 11.66
CA THR A 431 66.03 -22.41 12.40
C THR A 431 67.45 -22.32 12.94
N PRO A 432 68.02 -21.10 13.14
CA PRO A 432 68.22 -20.67 14.53
C PRO A 432 68.20 -19.12 14.78
N VAL A 433 67.76 -18.71 16.00
CA VAL A 433 68.45 -17.77 16.95
C VAL A 433 68.80 -16.32 16.49
N THR A 434 68.54 -15.19 17.19
CA THR A 434 67.84 -14.80 18.46
C THR A 434 67.70 -13.25 18.59
N ASN A 435 66.94 -12.78 19.60
CA ASN A 435 67.10 -11.53 20.39
C ASN A 435 66.58 -10.14 19.90
N ASP A 436 65.41 -9.79 20.46
CA ASP A 436 65.17 -8.65 21.38
C ASP A 436 65.02 -7.16 20.94
N ARG A 437 64.36 -6.40 21.84
CA ARG A 437 63.86 -5.01 21.68
C ARG A 437 64.89 -3.90 21.97
N PRO A 438 64.57 -2.67 21.55
CA PRO A 438 64.56 -1.55 22.52
C PRO A 438 63.29 -0.65 22.49
N LEU A 439 63.25 0.31 23.42
CA LEU A 439 62.27 1.38 23.71
C LEU A 439 63.05 2.65 24.11
N PRO A 440 62.44 3.83 24.42
CA PRO A 440 61.33 4.56 23.80
C PRO A 440 61.80 6.01 23.45
N PRO A 441 60.96 7.06 23.57
CA PRO A 441 61.09 7.93 24.77
C PRO A 441 59.77 8.37 25.43
N HIS A 442 59.87 8.87 26.67
CA HIS A 442 58.78 9.44 27.51
C HIS A 442 58.91 10.99 27.63
N LEU A 443 57.90 11.75 28.11
CA LEU A 443 57.53 12.06 29.52
C LEU A 443 56.33 13.06 29.50
N SER A 444 55.58 13.48 30.55
CA SER A 444 55.46 13.20 32.02
C SER A 444 54.22 13.96 32.57
N ASN A 445 53.67 13.79 33.79
CA ASN A 445 53.53 12.66 34.74
C ASN A 445 52.78 13.15 36.02
N ASN A 446 52.00 12.27 36.68
CA ASN A 446 51.66 12.14 38.14
C ASN A 446 50.25 11.52 38.29
N LYS A 447 49.94 10.41 39.01
CA LYS A 447 50.40 9.73 40.26
C LYS A 447 49.83 10.34 41.56
N SER A 448 49.38 9.59 42.59
CA SER A 448 49.47 8.13 42.89
C SER A 448 48.35 7.56 43.82
N THR A 449 48.32 6.23 43.99
CA THR A 449 47.51 5.33 44.89
C THR A 449 48.11 5.22 46.34
N PRO A 450 47.67 4.40 47.36
CA PRO A 450 46.94 3.09 47.39
C PRO A 450 45.88 2.86 48.53
N SER A 451 45.81 1.67 49.18
CA SER A 451 44.58 1.05 49.74
C SER A 451 44.67 0.18 51.05
N THR A 452 43.54 0.05 51.80
CA THR A 452 43.17 -0.97 52.86
C THR A 452 44.02 -1.02 54.17
N PRO A 453 43.67 -1.73 55.31
CA PRO A 453 42.73 -2.86 55.59
C PRO A 453 41.72 -2.68 56.81
N PRO A 454 41.50 -3.57 57.85
CA PRO A 454 40.22 -4.34 58.02
C PRO A 454 39.55 -4.56 59.44
N LEU A 455 38.26 -5.01 59.46
CA LEU A 455 37.53 -5.88 60.47
C LEU A 455 37.40 -5.41 61.97
N PRO A 456 36.63 -6.06 62.92
CA PRO A 456 35.77 -7.28 62.91
C PRO A 456 34.35 -7.23 63.61
N SER A 457 33.57 -8.33 63.43
CA SER A 457 32.64 -9.06 64.35
C SER A 457 31.39 -8.49 65.12
N SER A 458 30.24 -9.16 64.90
CA SER A 458 29.18 -9.67 65.84
C SER A 458 28.20 -8.79 66.67
N THR A 459 26.90 -8.79 66.28
CA THR A 459 25.64 -9.23 66.97
C THR A 459 25.53 -9.29 68.52
N PRO A 460 24.32 -9.17 69.17
CA PRO A 460 22.98 -9.56 68.68
C PRO A 460 21.72 -8.72 69.12
N GLU A 461 20.53 -9.30 68.92
CA GLU A 461 19.21 -9.12 69.61
C GLU A 461 18.10 -8.18 69.08
N THR A 462 16.85 -8.51 69.48
CA THR A 462 15.54 -7.97 69.02
C THR A 462 14.55 -7.83 70.20
N PRO A 463 13.45 -7.06 70.06
CA PRO A 463 12.13 -7.71 70.03
C PRO A 463 11.08 -7.02 69.11
N LYS A 464 9.84 -7.57 69.12
CA LYS A 464 8.62 -7.12 68.39
C LYS A 464 7.84 -6.04 69.22
N ASP A 465 6.68 -5.47 68.85
CA ASP A 465 5.53 -5.97 68.06
C ASP A 465 4.48 -4.87 67.65
N THR A 466 3.59 -5.22 66.70
CA THR A 466 2.24 -4.63 66.42
C THR A 466 1.99 -3.21 65.82
N LYS A 467 0.75 -3.04 65.31
CA LYS A 467 0.09 -1.98 64.48
C LYS A 467 -0.51 -0.81 65.34
N PRO A 468 -1.10 0.32 64.81
CA PRO A 468 -1.80 0.51 63.51
C PRO A 468 -1.71 1.89 62.77
N ASN A 469 -2.53 2.01 61.72
CA ASN A 469 -2.76 3.08 60.73
C ASN A 469 -2.73 4.56 61.20
N GLY A 470 -2.36 5.46 60.28
CA GLY A 470 -2.68 6.91 60.29
C GLY A 470 -2.64 7.52 58.88
N SER A 471 -3.43 8.56 58.61
CA SER A 471 -3.56 9.21 57.28
C SER A 471 -2.86 10.59 57.23
N PHE A 472 -2.24 10.92 56.08
CA PHE A 472 -1.59 12.21 55.85
C PHE A 472 -2.56 13.28 55.32
N SER A 473 -2.30 14.54 55.67
CA SER A 473 -3.27 15.64 55.56
C SER A 473 -3.13 16.52 54.30
N SER A 474 -4.08 17.44 54.11
CA SER A 474 -4.10 18.36 52.97
C SER A 474 -3.00 19.44 52.99
N ALA A 475 -2.35 19.68 54.14
CA ALA A 475 -1.35 20.75 54.29
C ALA A 475 -0.09 20.51 53.44
N GLU A 476 0.48 19.30 53.47
CA GLU A 476 1.73 18.98 52.77
C GLU A 476 1.63 19.10 51.24
N LYS A 477 0.42 18.91 50.68
CA LYS A 477 0.16 19.11 49.24
C LYS A 477 0.21 20.59 48.85
N ALA A 478 -0.26 21.51 49.72
CA ALA A 478 -0.23 22.94 49.45
C ALA A 478 1.20 23.49 49.44
N GLU A 479 2.03 23.05 50.39
CA GLU A 479 3.43 23.45 50.50
C GLU A 479 4.28 22.96 49.32
N LYS A 480 4.08 21.70 48.88
CA LYS A 480 4.74 21.15 47.68
C LYS A 480 4.42 21.91 46.40
N GLU A 481 3.18 22.35 46.20
CA GLU A 481 2.82 23.20 45.04
C GLU A 481 3.37 24.63 45.15
N ARG A 482 3.50 25.19 46.36
CA ARG A 482 4.11 26.51 46.55
C ARG A 482 5.60 26.51 46.16
N ALA A 483 6.39 25.58 46.70
CA ALA A 483 7.81 25.44 46.36
C ALA A 483 8.06 25.20 44.85
N LYS A 484 7.14 24.47 44.20
CA LYS A 484 7.16 24.19 42.76
C LYS A 484 6.83 25.42 41.90
N ARG A 485 5.99 26.35 42.40
CA ARG A 485 5.72 27.65 41.76
C ARG A 485 6.90 28.62 41.91
N GLU A 486 7.56 28.63 43.06
CA GLU A 486 8.72 29.48 43.32
C GLU A 486 9.92 29.07 42.43
N ARG A 487 10.28 27.79 42.36
CA ARG A 487 11.30 27.28 41.40
C ARG A 487 11.01 27.59 39.93
N LYS A 488 9.73 27.62 39.53
CA LYS A 488 9.32 28.00 38.17
C LYS A 488 9.44 29.51 37.90
N LYS A 489 9.49 30.34 38.96
CA LYS A 489 9.66 31.79 38.90
C LYS A 489 11.14 32.17 38.81
N GLU A 490 11.99 31.54 39.62
CA GLU A 490 13.45 31.69 39.61
C GLU A 490 14.04 31.39 38.22
N ARG A 491 13.72 30.21 37.67
CA ARG A 491 14.16 29.80 36.33
C ARG A 491 13.78 30.80 35.24
N LYS A 492 12.59 31.42 35.33
CA LYS A 492 12.15 32.47 34.39
C LYS A 492 12.86 33.81 34.55
N GLN A 493 13.43 34.11 35.72
CA GLN A 493 14.31 35.27 35.89
C GLN A 493 15.71 34.98 35.35
N GLN A 494 16.21 33.76 35.53
CA GLN A 494 17.50 33.30 34.99
C GLN A 494 17.51 33.32 33.44
N GLU A 495 16.51 32.70 32.80
CA GLU A 495 16.30 32.74 31.34
C GLU A 495 16.12 34.17 30.77
N LYS A 496 15.74 35.15 31.60
CA LYS A 496 15.64 36.57 31.22
C LYS A 496 16.98 37.30 31.36
N ALA A 497 17.73 37.04 32.43
CA ALA A 497 19.04 37.63 32.66
C ALA A 497 20.06 37.22 31.57
N GLU A 498 20.04 35.95 31.15
CA GLU A 498 20.89 35.44 30.07
C GLU A 498 20.62 36.14 28.72
N ARG A 499 19.36 36.42 28.40
CA ARG A 499 18.98 37.22 27.21
C ARG A 499 19.43 38.68 27.30
N GLU A 500 19.36 39.29 28.47
CA GLU A 500 19.78 40.69 28.66
C GLU A 500 21.32 40.83 28.63
N ALA A 501 22.06 39.80 29.07
CA ALA A 501 23.51 39.73 28.92
C ALA A 501 23.96 39.57 27.45
N ALA A 502 23.27 38.73 26.67
CA ALA A 502 23.61 38.47 25.27
C ALA A 502 23.48 39.69 24.33
N THR A 503 22.84 40.78 24.78
CA THR A 503 22.50 41.95 23.94
C THR A 503 23.43 43.16 24.18
N LYS A 504 24.60 42.99 24.83
CA LYS A 504 25.50 44.10 25.21
C LYS A 504 27.00 43.92 24.92
N GLY A 505 27.38 42.97 24.06
CA GLY A 505 28.78 42.69 23.72
C GLY A 505 29.16 42.97 22.26
N GLY A 506 29.96 44.02 22.02
CA GLY A 506 30.79 44.16 20.80
C GLY A 506 30.47 45.34 19.86
N ALA A 507 31.15 46.49 20.05
CA ALA A 507 31.14 47.61 19.10
C ALA A 507 32.38 48.55 19.22
N SER A 508 33.52 48.17 18.64
CA SER A 508 34.71 49.01 18.37
C SER A 508 35.81 48.19 17.66
N GLY A 509 36.54 48.63 16.63
CA GLY A 509 36.43 49.82 15.77
C GLY A 509 37.79 50.45 15.39
N GLN A 510 38.29 50.23 14.16
CA GLN A 510 39.41 50.93 13.44
C GLN A 510 39.52 50.29 12.02
N THR A 511 39.28 50.98 10.88
CA THR A 511 40.07 51.96 10.06
C THR A 511 41.16 51.38 9.13
N SER A 512 40.97 51.58 7.80
CA SER A 512 41.89 51.27 6.67
C SER A 512 43.02 52.30 6.50
N PRO A 513 44.09 52.03 5.69
CA PRO A 513 44.16 52.37 4.22
C PRO A 513 45.14 51.41 3.41
N VAL A 514 45.49 51.40 2.10
CA VAL A 514 45.16 52.01 0.78
C VAL A 514 46.14 51.45 -0.32
N VAL A 515 45.64 51.14 -1.54
CA VAL A 515 46.23 51.22 -2.94
C VAL A 515 47.60 50.59 -3.38
N GLY A 516 47.62 50.05 -4.63
CA GLY A 516 48.79 49.83 -5.54
C GLY A 516 48.68 48.52 -6.36
N GLU A 517 48.16 48.47 -7.60
CA GLU A 517 48.65 48.90 -8.95
C GLU A 517 49.79 48.07 -9.62
N ARG A 518 49.45 47.41 -10.76
CA ARG A 518 50.22 47.22 -12.04
C ARG A 518 51.61 46.53 -12.03
N GLU A 519 52.19 46.00 -13.14
CA GLU A 519 51.77 45.39 -14.43
C GLU A 519 53.02 44.64 -15.01
N GLU A 520 52.83 43.59 -15.84
CA GLU A 520 53.76 42.98 -16.85
C GLU A 520 55.25 42.63 -16.51
N GLY A 521 55.93 41.64 -17.13
CA GLY A 521 55.51 40.61 -18.10
C GLY A 521 56.67 39.76 -18.68
N ALA A 522 56.31 38.70 -19.43
CA ALA A 522 57.05 37.96 -20.48
C ALA A 522 58.36 37.17 -20.20
N SER A 523 58.34 35.85 -20.49
CA SER A 523 59.19 35.21 -21.54
C SER A 523 58.80 33.73 -21.85
N GLN A 524 59.25 33.21 -23.00
CA GLN A 524 58.94 31.89 -23.64
C GLN A 524 60.20 30.96 -23.67
N PRO A 525 60.26 29.72 -24.23
CA PRO A 525 59.42 28.98 -25.23
C PRO A 525 58.91 27.57 -24.79
N SER A 526 57.83 26.98 -25.35
CA SER A 526 57.57 26.34 -26.68
C SER A 526 58.20 24.93 -26.86
N ALA A 527 57.69 23.96 -27.63
CA ALA A 527 56.47 23.75 -28.45
C ALA A 527 56.34 22.21 -28.74
N ALA A 528 55.33 21.56 -29.36
CA ALA A 528 53.95 21.81 -29.85
C ALA A 528 53.21 20.42 -29.85
N VAL A 529 51.88 20.23 -29.87
CA VAL A 529 50.68 21.03 -30.20
C VAL A 529 50.26 21.10 -31.69
N PRO A 530 49.71 20.00 -32.23
CA PRO A 530 48.65 19.95 -33.25
C PRO A 530 47.38 19.20 -32.72
N GLN A 531 46.21 19.08 -33.36
CA GLN A 531 45.35 19.81 -34.34
C GLN A 531 44.01 19.02 -34.41
N SER A 532 42.86 19.45 -34.95
CA SER A 532 42.23 20.74 -35.37
C SER A 532 40.73 20.44 -35.67
N GLY A 533 39.78 21.38 -35.84
CA GLY A 533 39.77 22.82 -35.55
C GLY A 533 38.95 23.65 -36.56
N LYS A 534 37.91 24.39 -36.08
CA LYS A 534 37.14 25.48 -36.77
C LYS A 534 36.10 25.05 -37.84
N ALA A 535 35.05 25.81 -38.21
CA ALA A 535 34.33 26.96 -37.59
C ALA A 535 32.95 27.22 -38.29
N THR A 536 32.15 28.18 -37.78
CA THR A 536 30.84 28.70 -38.26
C THR A 536 30.94 29.60 -39.53
N PRO A 537 29.85 29.94 -40.28
CA PRO A 537 28.68 30.75 -39.83
C PRO A 537 27.29 30.35 -40.43
N GLU A 538 26.35 31.32 -40.50
CA GLU A 538 24.88 31.17 -40.63
C GLU A 538 24.27 31.28 -42.07
N ILE A 539 22.94 31.09 -42.15
CA ILE A 539 21.92 31.74 -43.05
C ILE A 539 21.05 30.82 -43.96
N SER A 540 19.73 31.06 -43.86
CA SER A 540 18.62 30.80 -44.81
C SER A 540 18.00 29.40 -44.96
N VAL A 541 16.70 29.42 -45.30
CA VAL A 541 15.79 28.29 -45.57
C VAL A 541 15.22 28.43 -46.97
N PRO A 542 15.10 27.33 -47.72
CA PRO A 542 13.85 27.08 -48.45
C PRO A 542 13.34 25.64 -48.30
N ALA A 543 12.05 25.45 -48.59
CA ALA A 543 11.37 24.16 -48.77
C ALA A 543 10.75 24.12 -50.20
N PRO A 544 9.86 23.18 -50.55
CA PRO A 544 9.86 21.71 -50.39
C PRO A 544 9.99 21.01 -51.77
N GLY A 545 9.92 19.66 -51.86
CA GLY A 545 9.93 18.96 -53.16
C GLY A 545 9.51 17.48 -53.14
N ASP A 546 8.80 17.05 -54.18
CA ASP A 546 8.06 15.77 -54.29
C ASP A 546 8.87 14.52 -54.69
N ALA A 547 8.62 13.43 -53.96
CA ALA A 547 8.13 12.10 -54.39
C ALA A 547 8.62 11.35 -55.67
N ARG A 548 8.55 10.00 -55.54
CA ARG A 548 8.62 8.90 -56.55
C ARG A 548 10.03 8.36 -56.89
N HIS A 549 10.19 7.12 -57.38
CA HIS A 549 9.60 5.77 -57.14
C HIS A 549 10.35 4.78 -58.08
N LEU A 550 10.00 3.48 -58.01
CA LEU A 550 10.49 2.35 -58.84
C LEU A 550 11.90 1.85 -58.44
N GLU A 551 12.20 0.57 -58.16
CA GLU A 551 11.60 -0.78 -58.34
C GLU A 551 12.34 -1.69 -59.36
N ASP A 552 12.14 -3.00 -59.16
CA ASP A 552 12.64 -4.18 -59.87
C ASP A 552 14.16 -4.51 -59.83
N GLY A 553 14.57 -5.77 -59.58
CA GLY A 553 13.78 -6.92 -59.12
C GLY A 553 14.48 -8.28 -59.25
N LEU A 554 13.86 -9.32 -58.66
CA LEU A 554 14.04 -10.77 -58.92
C LEU A 554 15.40 -11.41 -58.51
N ALA A 555 15.49 -12.69 -58.09
CA ALA A 555 14.48 -13.71 -57.73
C ALA A 555 15.05 -14.73 -56.71
N SER A 556 14.17 -15.57 -56.12
CA SER A 556 14.51 -16.70 -55.23
C SER A 556 14.08 -18.04 -55.85
N PRO A 557 14.49 -19.17 -55.26
CA PRO A 557 13.62 -20.36 -55.18
C PRO A 557 13.49 -20.94 -53.76
N ASP A 558 12.26 -21.28 -53.36
CA ASP A 558 11.88 -21.81 -52.05
C ASP A 558 12.11 -23.34 -51.91
N THR A 559 12.05 -23.93 -50.70
CA THR A 559 10.86 -24.58 -50.09
C THR A 559 11.34 -25.35 -48.83
N GLU A 560 10.58 -25.87 -47.83
CA GLU A 560 9.20 -25.80 -47.29
C GLU A 560 9.24 -26.60 -45.93
N SER A 561 8.38 -26.49 -44.90
CA SER A 561 7.26 -25.60 -44.56
C SER A 561 6.92 -25.69 -43.04
N THR A 562 5.73 -25.20 -42.66
CA THR A 562 4.97 -25.40 -41.39
C THR A 562 5.47 -24.66 -40.13
N GLY A 563 4.72 -23.68 -39.58
CA GLY A 563 3.46 -23.11 -40.05
C GLY A 563 3.18 -21.69 -39.50
N ALA A 564 2.43 -20.90 -40.28
CA ALA A 564 2.11 -19.48 -40.05
C ALA A 564 0.90 -19.30 -39.09
N ARG A 565 0.73 -18.21 -38.32
CA ARG A 565 0.50 -16.79 -38.70
C ARG A 565 -0.64 -16.60 -39.72
N THR A 566 -1.74 -15.99 -39.28
CA THR A 566 -2.97 -15.76 -40.06
C THR A 566 -3.00 -14.34 -40.67
N PRO A 567 -3.61 -14.09 -41.85
CA PRO A 567 -3.37 -12.85 -42.62
C PRO A 567 -4.30 -11.67 -42.28
N THR A 568 -3.85 -10.46 -42.62
CA THR A 568 -4.70 -9.26 -42.74
C THR A 568 -5.56 -9.31 -44.00
N SER A 569 -6.87 -9.21 -43.87
CA SER A 569 -7.79 -9.19 -45.02
C SER A 569 -7.77 -7.85 -45.77
N ARG A 570 -7.48 -7.86 -47.07
CA ARG A 570 -7.89 -6.77 -47.97
C ARG A 570 -9.42 -6.77 -48.07
N ARG A 571 -10.07 -5.60 -47.99
CA ARG A 571 -11.51 -5.48 -48.29
C ARG A 571 -11.74 -5.73 -49.78
N THR A 572 -12.82 -6.44 -50.11
CA THR A 572 -13.36 -6.49 -51.47
C THR A 572 -13.82 -5.11 -51.89
N GLN A 573 -13.53 -4.69 -53.12
CA GLN A 573 -14.00 -3.42 -53.67
C GLN A 573 -15.51 -3.46 -53.89
N ARG A 574 -16.21 -2.35 -53.59
CA ARG A 574 -17.68 -2.26 -53.70
C ARG A 574 -18.11 -2.14 -55.17
N ASN A 575 -19.28 -2.69 -55.50
CA ASN A 575 -19.96 -2.45 -56.77
C ASN A 575 -20.16 -0.94 -57.00
N PRO A 576 -19.69 -0.35 -58.12
CA PRO A 576 -19.81 1.10 -58.37
C PRO A 576 -21.26 1.59 -58.48
N TRP A 577 -22.20 0.71 -58.84
CA TRP A 577 -23.63 1.02 -58.95
C TRP A 577 -24.39 0.74 -57.65
N THR A 578 -23.78 1.06 -56.50
CA THR A 578 -24.41 0.96 -55.18
C THR A 578 -24.95 2.31 -54.72
N ILE A 579 -26.18 2.34 -54.21
CA ILE A 579 -26.77 3.46 -53.47
C ILE A 579 -26.67 3.18 -51.96
N PHE A 580 -26.28 4.17 -51.17
CA PHE A 580 -26.47 4.23 -49.73
C PHE A 580 -27.84 4.87 -49.42
N MET A 581 -28.61 4.23 -48.54
CA MET A 581 -29.91 4.71 -48.09
C MET A 581 -29.96 4.79 -46.56
N ARG A 582 -30.31 5.98 -46.03
CA ARG A 582 -30.55 6.19 -44.60
C ARG A 582 -32.04 6.14 -44.32
N LEU A 583 -32.42 5.22 -43.43
CA LEU A 583 -33.81 4.92 -43.09
C LEU A 583 -34.18 5.57 -41.77
N ASN A 584 -35.11 6.53 -41.82
CA ASN A 584 -35.65 7.19 -40.62
C ASN A 584 -36.61 6.26 -39.85
N VAL A 585 -37.34 5.41 -40.57
CA VAL A 585 -38.18 4.31 -40.06
C VAL A 585 -37.66 3.00 -40.64
N SER A 586 -37.65 1.91 -39.87
CA SER A 586 -37.18 0.60 -40.35
C SER A 586 -38.02 0.07 -41.50
N ALA A 587 -37.35 -0.26 -42.61
CA ALA A 587 -37.94 -0.85 -43.81
C ALA A 587 -37.24 -2.15 -44.20
N ASN A 588 -38.03 -3.16 -44.59
CA ASN A 588 -37.52 -4.44 -45.08
C ASN A 588 -37.14 -4.37 -46.58
N GLU A 589 -36.48 -5.40 -47.11
CA GLU A 589 -35.97 -5.38 -48.50
C GLU A 589 -37.09 -5.19 -49.53
N GLN A 590 -38.28 -5.75 -49.31
CA GLN A 590 -39.40 -5.60 -50.24
C GLN A 590 -39.89 -4.14 -50.26
N GLU A 591 -40.05 -3.52 -49.08
CA GLU A 591 -40.45 -2.11 -48.95
C GLU A 591 -39.42 -1.15 -49.56
N ILE A 592 -38.13 -1.46 -49.46
CA ILE A 592 -37.06 -0.69 -50.12
C ILE A 592 -37.10 -0.89 -51.64
N ARG A 593 -37.32 -2.11 -52.12
CA ARG A 593 -37.46 -2.41 -53.55
C ARG A 593 -38.69 -1.71 -54.16
N ASP A 594 -39.79 -1.62 -53.42
CA ASP A 594 -41.02 -0.93 -53.87
C ASP A 594 -40.86 0.60 -53.91
N PHE A 595 -40.06 1.18 -53.02
CA PHE A 595 -39.73 2.62 -53.03
C PHE A 595 -39.08 3.09 -54.35
N PHE A 596 -38.23 2.24 -54.96
CA PHE A 596 -37.56 2.57 -56.22
C PHE A 596 -38.44 2.38 -57.48
N GLY A 597 -39.71 2.00 -57.33
CA GLY A 597 -40.70 2.05 -58.42
C GLY A 597 -40.31 1.25 -59.67
N GLU A 598 -40.22 1.91 -60.82
CA GLU A 598 -39.86 1.26 -62.09
C GLU A 598 -38.42 0.74 -62.11
N SER A 599 -37.50 1.35 -61.35
CA SER A 599 -36.11 0.88 -61.20
C SER A 599 -35.96 -0.37 -60.31
N LYS A 600 -37.05 -0.86 -59.71
CA LYS A 600 -37.10 -2.08 -58.87
C LYS A 600 -36.53 -3.31 -59.56
N SER A 601 -36.72 -3.42 -60.88
CA SER A 601 -36.22 -4.52 -61.72
C SER A 601 -34.69 -4.52 -61.86
N SER A 602 -34.04 -3.36 -61.85
CA SER A 602 -32.58 -3.21 -61.93
C SER A 602 -31.87 -3.40 -60.57
N ILE A 603 -32.58 -3.51 -59.45
CA ILE A 603 -31.97 -3.77 -58.15
C ILE A 603 -31.53 -5.24 -58.06
N THR A 604 -30.23 -5.48 -58.06
CA THR A 604 -29.68 -6.82 -57.90
C THR A 604 -29.73 -7.29 -56.45
N LYS A 605 -29.44 -6.40 -55.48
CA LYS A 605 -29.28 -6.79 -54.08
C LYS A 605 -29.51 -5.63 -53.11
N VAL A 606 -30.28 -5.85 -52.05
CA VAL A 606 -30.31 -4.97 -50.87
C VAL A 606 -29.47 -5.61 -49.76
N SER A 607 -28.72 -4.81 -49.00
CA SER A 607 -27.90 -5.32 -47.90
C SER A 607 -27.88 -4.34 -46.72
N TYR A 608 -27.91 -4.90 -45.52
CA TYR A 608 -27.85 -4.15 -44.26
C TYR A 608 -26.52 -4.47 -43.57
N PRO A 609 -25.74 -3.48 -43.11
CA PRO A 609 -24.55 -3.75 -42.32
C PRO A 609 -24.93 -4.47 -41.02
N MET A 610 -24.11 -5.44 -40.58
CA MET A 610 -24.45 -6.32 -39.45
C MET A 610 -24.76 -5.54 -38.17
N ASN A 611 -25.96 -5.74 -37.62
CA ASN A 611 -26.36 -5.26 -36.32
C ASN A 611 -26.18 -6.36 -35.25
N PHE A 612 -25.72 -5.99 -34.07
CA PHE A 612 -25.99 -6.75 -32.85
C PHE A 612 -27.51 -6.76 -32.59
N ALA A 613 -28.03 -7.86 -32.05
CA ALA A 613 -29.46 -8.05 -31.82
C ALA A 613 -30.05 -6.93 -30.93
N GLY A 614 -31.22 -6.40 -31.33
CA GLY A 614 -31.97 -5.39 -30.58
C GLY A 614 -31.92 -3.95 -31.13
N LYS A 615 -31.12 -3.64 -32.16
CA LYS A 615 -31.12 -2.30 -32.81
C LYS A 615 -31.82 -2.33 -34.18
N ALA A 616 -32.71 -1.36 -34.39
CA ALA A 616 -33.45 -1.18 -35.65
C ALA A 616 -32.52 -0.87 -36.84
N GLN A 617 -32.86 -1.39 -38.02
CA GLN A 617 -32.13 -1.15 -39.27
C GLN A 617 -32.38 0.27 -39.78
N LYS A 618 -31.42 1.18 -39.56
CA LYS A 618 -31.47 2.59 -40.00
C LYS A 618 -30.61 2.92 -41.24
N MET A 619 -29.95 1.91 -41.83
CA MET A 619 -29.06 2.06 -42.98
C MET A 619 -29.16 0.82 -43.86
N ALA A 620 -29.21 1.02 -45.19
CA ALA A 620 -29.17 -0.03 -46.19
C ALA A 620 -28.25 0.39 -47.36
N TYR A 621 -27.72 -0.60 -48.08
CA TYR A 621 -27.02 -0.44 -49.35
C TYR A 621 -27.76 -1.21 -50.44
N ILE A 622 -28.09 -0.54 -51.54
CA ILE A 622 -28.86 -1.08 -52.65
C ILE A 622 -27.95 -1.12 -53.88
N GLU A 623 -27.60 -2.32 -54.32
CA GLU A 623 -26.81 -2.56 -55.52
C GLU A 623 -27.74 -2.70 -56.73
N PHE A 624 -27.41 -1.98 -57.80
CA PHE A 624 -28.09 -2.06 -59.09
C PHE A 624 -27.24 -2.88 -60.09
N GLY A 625 -27.88 -3.38 -61.15
CA GLY A 625 -27.25 -4.17 -62.21
C GLY A 625 -26.54 -3.34 -63.29
N ASP A 626 -26.86 -2.05 -63.36
CA ASP A 626 -26.41 -1.12 -64.38
C ASP A 626 -26.39 0.33 -63.82
N GLU A 627 -25.77 1.24 -64.57
CA GLU A 627 -25.63 2.65 -64.17
C GLU A 627 -26.93 3.46 -64.35
N GLU A 628 -27.79 3.06 -65.29
CA GLU A 628 -29.01 3.80 -65.65
C GLU A 628 -30.10 3.60 -64.58
N GLY A 629 -30.32 2.37 -64.12
CA GLY A 629 -31.20 2.05 -62.99
C GLY A 629 -30.69 2.65 -61.68
N MET A 630 -29.37 2.76 -61.49
CA MET A 630 -28.78 3.46 -60.35
C MET A 630 -29.06 4.98 -60.41
N LYS A 631 -28.89 5.61 -61.58
CA LYS A 631 -29.22 7.03 -61.78
C LYS A 631 -30.70 7.32 -61.56
N ALA A 632 -31.60 6.53 -62.14
CA ALA A 632 -33.05 6.64 -61.91
C ALA A 632 -33.40 6.43 -60.41
N GLY A 633 -32.69 5.53 -59.72
CA GLY A 633 -32.81 5.35 -58.27
C GLY A 633 -32.41 6.59 -57.44
N LEU A 634 -31.48 7.43 -57.91
CA LEU A 634 -31.10 8.67 -57.23
C LEU A 634 -32.13 9.80 -57.40
N GLU A 635 -32.93 9.79 -58.45
CA GLU A 635 -33.98 10.80 -58.68
C GLU A 635 -35.14 10.67 -57.67
N LYS A 636 -35.30 9.50 -57.04
CA LYS A 636 -36.30 9.22 -55.98
C LYS A 636 -36.05 9.90 -54.62
N HIS A 637 -35.01 10.73 -54.47
CA HIS A 637 -34.56 11.32 -53.20
C HIS A 637 -35.57 12.26 -52.47
N ALA A 638 -36.74 12.52 -53.04
CA ALA A 638 -37.79 13.36 -52.46
C ALA A 638 -39.11 12.61 -52.13
N GLU A 639 -39.22 11.31 -52.43
CA GLU A 639 -40.43 10.53 -52.16
C GLU A 639 -40.53 10.01 -50.71
N LEU A 640 -41.74 9.67 -50.27
CA LEU A 640 -42.03 9.28 -48.89
C LEU A 640 -42.01 7.76 -48.68
N LEU A 641 -41.03 7.26 -47.92
CA LEU A 641 -41.05 5.90 -47.38
C LEU A 641 -41.66 5.89 -45.98
N LYS A 642 -42.82 5.25 -45.82
CA LYS A 642 -43.60 5.18 -44.56
C LYS A 642 -43.83 6.56 -43.90
N GLY A 643 -44.13 7.58 -44.71
CA GLY A 643 -44.38 8.95 -44.24
C GLY A 643 -43.12 9.75 -43.89
N THR A 644 -41.93 9.25 -44.19
CA THR A 644 -40.66 9.99 -44.03
C THR A 644 -39.86 9.97 -45.33
N VAL A 645 -39.18 11.07 -45.66
CA VAL A 645 -38.23 11.07 -46.79
C VAL A 645 -36.93 10.38 -46.33
N PRO A 646 -36.43 9.34 -47.01
CA PRO A 646 -35.13 8.74 -46.73
C PRO A 646 -33.99 9.52 -47.42
N GLU A 647 -32.78 9.50 -46.84
CA GLU A 647 -31.60 10.04 -47.53
C GLU A 647 -31.09 8.99 -48.53
N VAL A 648 -30.96 9.35 -49.81
CA VAL A 648 -30.57 8.45 -50.91
C VAL A 648 -29.41 9.08 -51.67
N LYS A 649 -28.28 8.37 -51.81
CA LYS A 649 -27.09 8.84 -52.56
C LYS A 649 -26.20 7.70 -53.04
N GLN A 650 -25.34 7.92 -54.04
CA GLN A 650 -24.38 6.90 -54.48
C GLN A 650 -23.37 6.60 -53.35
N ALA A 651 -23.13 5.31 -53.10
CA ALA A 651 -22.30 4.85 -51.99
C ALA A 651 -20.80 4.97 -52.30
N THR A 652 -19.99 5.32 -51.30
CA THR A 652 -18.53 5.38 -51.45
C THR A 652 -17.78 4.55 -50.40
N ASP A 653 -16.57 4.10 -50.73
CA ASP A 653 -15.73 3.29 -49.83
C ASP A 653 -15.17 4.06 -48.61
N LYS A 654 -15.42 5.37 -48.52
CA LYS A 654 -15.02 6.27 -47.42
C LYS A 654 -16.20 6.94 -46.70
N GLU A 655 -17.30 6.22 -46.51
CA GLU A 655 -18.42 6.65 -45.66
C GLU A 655 -18.11 6.58 -44.15
N SER A 656 -17.06 7.28 -43.73
CA SER A 656 -16.91 7.71 -42.35
C SER A 656 -18.03 8.69 -41.99
N ARG A 657 -18.60 8.54 -40.79
CA ARG A 657 -19.47 9.57 -40.21
C ARG A 657 -18.63 10.84 -39.95
N ASN A 658 -19.26 12.01 -40.07
CA ASN A 658 -18.71 13.34 -39.78
C ASN A 658 -17.85 14.01 -40.88
N ALA A 659 -18.51 14.37 -41.98
CA ALA A 659 -18.37 15.69 -42.64
C ALA A 659 -19.80 16.21 -42.88
N GLU A 660 -20.12 17.51 -42.85
CA GLU A 660 -19.29 18.72 -42.94
C GLU A 660 -19.73 19.79 -41.90
N VAL A 661 -18.82 20.65 -41.42
CA VAL A 661 -19.13 22.02 -40.96
C VAL A 661 -17.92 22.93 -41.23
N THR A 662 -18.07 23.95 -42.08
CA THR A 662 -17.01 24.93 -42.36
C THR A 662 -17.00 26.10 -41.34
N PRO A 663 -15.87 26.83 -41.17
CA PRO A 663 -15.70 27.77 -40.05
C PRO A 663 -16.76 28.89 -39.96
N ALA A 664 -17.23 29.42 -41.09
CA ALA A 664 -18.24 30.48 -41.13
C ALA A 664 -19.59 30.10 -40.48
N LEU A 665 -19.91 28.80 -40.42
CA LEU A 665 -21.12 28.28 -39.77
C LEU A 665 -20.97 28.09 -38.25
N ARG A 666 -19.74 28.06 -37.70
CA ARG A 666 -19.52 28.00 -36.24
C ARG A 666 -20.00 29.29 -35.56
N ALA A 667 -19.62 30.45 -36.10
CA ALA A 667 -19.99 31.76 -35.55
C ALA A 667 -21.52 31.98 -35.51
N SER A 668 -22.24 31.62 -36.59
CA SER A 668 -23.70 31.83 -36.65
C SER A 668 -24.50 30.82 -35.81
N ARG A 669 -23.98 29.60 -35.58
CA ARG A 669 -24.57 28.66 -34.60
C ARG A 669 -24.39 29.12 -33.16
N ALA A 670 -23.23 29.65 -32.79
CA ALA A 670 -22.97 30.14 -31.42
C ALA A 670 -23.94 31.29 -31.04
N LEU A 671 -24.15 32.26 -31.93
CA LEU A 671 -25.14 33.33 -31.70
C LEU A 671 -26.58 32.80 -31.60
N ARG A 672 -26.96 31.82 -32.44
CA ARG A 672 -28.31 31.23 -32.39
C ARG A 672 -28.57 30.38 -31.14
N PHE A 673 -27.54 29.78 -30.54
CA PHE A 673 -27.66 29.09 -29.25
C PHE A 673 -27.94 30.06 -28.10
N ARG A 674 -27.15 31.15 -27.98
CA ARG A 674 -27.38 32.20 -26.97
C ARG A 674 -28.78 32.82 -27.07
N ALA A 675 -29.29 33.03 -28.29
CA ALA A 675 -30.63 33.59 -28.50
C ALA A 675 -31.79 32.67 -28.08
N ALA A 676 -31.60 31.34 -28.11
CA ALA A 676 -32.67 30.38 -27.82
C ALA A 676 -32.94 30.20 -26.31
N LEU A 677 -31.89 30.21 -25.49
CA LEU A 677 -31.98 30.03 -24.03
C LEU A 677 -32.65 31.22 -23.33
N SER A 678 -32.34 32.44 -23.77
CA SER A 678 -32.92 33.69 -23.24
C SER A 678 -34.46 33.77 -23.31
N ALA A 679 -35.10 32.95 -24.15
CA ALA A 679 -36.55 32.95 -24.35
C ALA A 679 -37.36 32.17 -23.28
N HIS A 680 -36.73 31.33 -22.46
CA HIS A 680 -37.46 30.45 -21.52
C HIS A 680 -37.57 30.99 -20.08
N THR A 681 -36.85 32.06 -19.72
CA THR A 681 -36.82 32.64 -18.37
C THR A 681 -38.06 33.48 -18.01
N ARG A 682 -39.28 32.97 -18.28
CA ARG A 682 -40.52 33.69 -17.93
C ARG A 682 -41.77 32.87 -17.57
N SER A 683 -41.60 31.73 -16.88
CA SER A 683 -42.62 31.25 -15.94
C SER A 683 -42.04 30.28 -14.92
N MET A 684 -41.99 30.67 -13.65
CA MET A 684 -41.89 29.72 -12.53
C MET A 684 -43.09 29.93 -11.59
N SER A 685 -44.08 29.05 -11.75
CA SER A 685 -45.16 28.88 -10.78
C SER A 685 -44.62 28.17 -9.54
N SER A 686 -45.13 28.50 -8.36
CA SER A 686 -44.63 27.98 -7.09
C SER A 686 -45.12 26.56 -6.79
N THR A 687 -44.45 25.55 -7.35
CA THR A 687 -44.53 24.17 -6.87
C THR A 687 -43.27 23.81 -6.09
N GLN A 688 -43.43 23.27 -4.87
CA GLN A 688 -42.31 22.75 -4.09
C GLN A 688 -41.61 21.62 -4.86
N PRO A 689 -40.26 21.56 -4.85
CA PRO A 689 -39.55 20.44 -5.47
C PRO A 689 -39.90 19.14 -4.74
N ALA A 690 -40.41 18.16 -5.48
CA ALA A 690 -40.64 16.83 -4.94
C ALA A 690 -39.31 16.17 -4.55
N LEU A 691 -39.30 15.44 -3.42
CA LEU A 691 -38.12 14.68 -3.00
C LEU A 691 -37.77 13.65 -4.09
N ARG A 692 -36.55 13.76 -4.63
CA ARG A 692 -35.96 12.84 -5.61
C ARG A 692 -34.71 12.17 -5.01
N SER A 693 -34.17 11.17 -5.69
CA SER A 693 -32.88 10.58 -5.32
C SER A 693 -31.73 11.57 -5.53
N LEU A 694 -30.60 11.37 -4.84
CA LEU A 694 -29.44 12.28 -4.91
C LEU A 694 -28.69 12.20 -6.25
N ASP A 695 -28.83 11.10 -6.97
CA ASP A 695 -28.34 10.87 -8.34
C ASP A 695 -29.39 11.23 -9.42
N ALA A 696 -30.58 11.72 -9.02
CA ALA A 696 -31.60 12.17 -9.97
C ALA A 696 -31.30 13.60 -10.44
N PHE A 697 -30.64 13.71 -11.59
CA PHE A 697 -30.21 14.97 -12.19
C PHE A 697 -31.37 15.83 -12.72
N THR A 698 -31.11 17.13 -12.86
CA THR A 698 -31.94 18.05 -13.67
C THR A 698 -31.71 17.81 -15.16
N ASP A 699 -32.59 18.35 -16.01
CA ASP A 699 -32.45 18.23 -17.47
C ASP A 699 -31.15 18.89 -17.97
N GLU A 700 -30.72 19.99 -17.33
CA GLU A 700 -29.46 20.69 -17.60
C GLU A 700 -28.23 19.86 -17.19
N GLU A 701 -28.27 19.28 -15.98
CA GLU A 701 -27.22 18.39 -15.47
C GLU A 701 -27.07 17.13 -16.32
N GLN A 702 -28.19 16.51 -16.73
CA GLN A 702 -28.18 15.35 -17.62
C GLN A 702 -27.70 15.72 -19.03
N MET A 703 -28.06 16.90 -19.56
CA MET A 703 -27.54 17.39 -20.84
C MET A 703 -26.03 17.66 -20.80
N LEU A 704 -25.52 18.23 -19.70
CA LEU A 704 -24.08 18.38 -19.49
C LEU A 704 -23.42 17.00 -19.40
N ARG A 705 -23.98 16.10 -18.60
CA ARG A 705 -23.50 14.72 -18.42
C ARG A 705 -23.33 13.98 -19.74
N GLU A 706 -24.35 13.99 -20.59
CA GLU A 706 -24.29 13.39 -21.94
C GLU A 706 -23.25 14.05 -22.85
N THR A 707 -22.95 15.34 -22.64
CA THR A 707 -21.93 16.07 -23.39
C THR A 707 -20.53 15.71 -22.91
N VAL A 708 -20.31 15.61 -21.59
CA VAL A 708 -19.03 15.14 -21.01
C VAL A 708 -18.76 13.69 -21.36
N VAL A 709 -19.75 12.79 -21.30
CA VAL A 709 -19.59 11.39 -21.71
C VAL A 709 -19.12 11.29 -23.16
N ARG A 710 -19.77 12.00 -24.10
CA ARG A 710 -19.34 12.01 -25.52
C ARG A 710 -17.92 12.57 -25.69
N PHE A 711 -17.59 13.67 -25.02
CA PHE A 711 -16.24 14.23 -25.07
C PHE A 711 -15.19 13.24 -24.52
N ALA A 712 -15.50 12.58 -23.40
CA ALA A 712 -14.64 11.59 -22.79
C ALA A 712 -14.46 10.33 -23.68
N GLU A 713 -15.54 9.83 -24.30
CA GLU A 713 -15.47 8.66 -25.20
C GLU A 713 -14.85 8.96 -26.57
N GLU A 714 -15.16 10.10 -27.19
CA GLU A 714 -14.73 10.41 -28.57
C GLU A 714 -13.36 11.11 -28.64
N VAL A 715 -12.99 11.94 -27.65
CA VAL A 715 -11.75 12.74 -27.68
C VAL A 715 -10.72 12.23 -26.66
N VAL A 716 -11.13 11.95 -25.41
CA VAL A 716 -10.17 11.57 -24.35
C VAL A 716 -9.75 10.10 -24.45
N ALA A 717 -10.71 9.18 -24.56
CA ALA A 717 -10.48 7.73 -24.50
C ALA A 717 -9.41 7.21 -25.50
N PRO A 718 -9.33 7.70 -26.75
CA PRO A 718 -8.28 7.29 -27.68
C PRO A 718 -6.86 7.67 -27.24
N LYS A 719 -6.69 8.75 -26.46
CA LYS A 719 -5.40 9.34 -26.09
C LYS A 719 -4.86 8.86 -24.73
N VAL A 720 -5.70 8.29 -23.86
CA VAL A 720 -5.37 7.93 -22.45
C VAL A 720 -4.08 7.11 -22.30
N ARG A 721 -3.85 6.14 -23.20
CA ARG A 721 -2.66 5.28 -23.15
C ARG A 721 -1.38 6.09 -23.39
N ASP A 722 -1.38 6.88 -24.45
CA ASP A 722 -0.19 7.64 -24.86
C ASP A 722 0.07 8.81 -23.89
N MET A 723 -0.97 9.39 -23.31
CA MET A 723 -0.85 10.41 -22.25
C MET A 723 -0.24 9.86 -20.94
N ASP A 724 -0.58 8.62 -20.54
CA ASP A 724 0.04 7.97 -19.38
C ASP A 724 1.48 7.53 -19.65
N GLU A 725 1.73 6.86 -20.78
CA GLU A 725 3.06 6.32 -21.12
C GLU A 725 4.10 7.42 -21.32
N ASN A 726 3.74 8.50 -22.03
CA ASN A 726 4.63 9.66 -22.26
C ASN A 726 4.68 10.65 -21.08
N GLU A 727 3.90 10.41 -20.01
CA GLU A 727 3.72 11.35 -18.89
C GLU A 727 3.38 12.78 -19.32
N SER A 728 2.46 12.97 -20.28
CA SER A 728 2.08 14.29 -20.79
C SER A 728 0.58 14.38 -21.05
N MET A 729 -0.02 15.53 -20.77
CA MET A 729 -1.35 15.85 -21.27
C MET A 729 -1.27 16.15 -22.78
N ASP A 730 -2.30 15.76 -23.53
CA ASP A 730 -2.43 16.06 -24.94
C ASP A 730 -3.09 17.45 -25.15
N PRO A 731 -2.50 18.38 -25.93
CA PRO A 731 -3.05 19.72 -26.10
C PRO A 731 -4.48 19.78 -26.68
N GLU A 732 -4.89 18.79 -27.47
CA GLU A 732 -6.25 18.70 -28.02
C GLU A 732 -7.27 18.38 -26.93
N VAL A 733 -6.89 17.60 -25.90
CA VAL A 733 -7.73 17.37 -24.72
C VAL A 733 -7.87 18.63 -23.90
N ILE A 734 -6.79 19.40 -23.73
CA ILE A 734 -6.83 20.70 -23.03
C ILE A 734 -7.75 21.67 -23.77
N GLN A 735 -7.53 21.90 -25.07
CA GLN A 735 -8.39 22.79 -25.86
C GLN A 735 -9.84 22.29 -25.88
N GLY A 736 -10.06 20.97 -25.96
CA GLY A 736 -11.39 20.36 -25.89
C GLY A 736 -12.14 20.66 -24.59
N LEU A 737 -11.46 20.70 -23.43
CA LEU A 737 -12.07 21.12 -22.15
C LEU A 737 -12.50 22.60 -22.17
N PHE A 738 -11.76 23.48 -22.84
CA PHE A 738 -12.16 24.89 -23.03
C PHE A 738 -13.31 25.02 -24.03
N ASP A 739 -13.20 24.40 -25.21
CA ASP A 739 -14.20 24.43 -26.28
C ASP A 739 -15.57 23.86 -25.87
N THR A 740 -15.60 22.97 -24.87
CA THR A 740 -16.83 22.40 -24.27
C THR A 740 -17.33 23.15 -23.03
N GLY A 741 -16.66 24.24 -22.61
CA GLY A 741 -17.03 25.04 -21.44
C GLY A 741 -16.67 24.41 -20.08
N LEU A 742 -16.01 23.25 -20.07
CA LEU A 742 -15.69 22.50 -18.85
C LEU A 742 -14.63 23.16 -17.98
N MET A 743 -13.92 24.17 -18.48
CA MET A 743 -13.00 25.01 -17.71
C MET A 743 -13.67 26.22 -17.03
N GLY A 744 -15.00 26.40 -17.17
CA GLY A 744 -15.73 27.56 -16.65
C GLY A 744 -17.13 27.24 -16.11
N ILE A 745 -17.31 26.07 -15.48
CA ILE A 745 -18.64 25.48 -15.25
C ILE A 745 -19.56 26.37 -14.41
N GLU A 746 -19.18 26.72 -13.17
CA GLU A 746 -19.93 27.66 -12.31
C GLU A 746 -19.55 29.14 -12.54
N THR A 747 -18.87 29.47 -13.65
CA THR A 747 -18.58 30.86 -14.01
C THR A 747 -19.73 31.40 -14.86
N SER A 748 -20.18 32.64 -14.62
CA SER A 748 -21.35 33.20 -15.30
C SER A 748 -21.10 33.42 -16.80
N GLU A 749 -22.18 33.36 -17.61
CA GLU A 749 -22.10 33.62 -19.06
C GLU A 749 -21.54 35.02 -19.39
N GLU A 750 -21.82 36.01 -18.54
CA GLU A 750 -21.30 37.38 -18.63
C GLU A 750 -19.77 37.42 -18.53
N LEU A 751 -19.20 36.52 -17.73
CA LEU A 751 -17.75 36.32 -17.57
C LEU A 751 -17.22 35.16 -18.42
N GLY A 752 -17.96 34.78 -19.48
CA GLY A 752 -17.55 33.79 -20.48
C GLY A 752 -17.68 32.32 -20.07
N GLY A 753 -18.19 32.02 -18.87
CA GLY A 753 -18.40 30.66 -18.39
C GLY A 753 -19.73 30.04 -18.84
N ALA A 754 -20.03 28.85 -18.30
CA ALA A 754 -21.19 28.05 -18.67
C ALA A 754 -22.43 28.24 -17.77
N GLY A 755 -22.31 28.99 -16.66
CA GLY A 755 -23.44 29.39 -15.81
C GLY A 755 -24.09 28.29 -14.95
N PHE A 756 -23.52 27.09 -14.89
CA PHE A 756 -24.13 25.94 -14.21
C PHE A 756 -23.90 25.90 -12.69
N GLY A 757 -24.63 25.01 -12.00
CA GLY A 757 -24.44 24.70 -10.58
C GLY A 757 -23.13 23.96 -10.28
N PHE A 758 -22.85 23.77 -8.99
CA PHE A 758 -21.69 23.02 -8.53
C PHE A 758 -21.84 21.51 -8.78
N THR A 759 -23.05 20.97 -8.62
CA THR A 759 -23.31 19.56 -8.90
C THR A 759 -23.02 19.24 -10.37
N SER A 760 -23.29 20.17 -11.29
CA SER A 760 -22.87 20.06 -12.70
C SER A 760 -21.34 19.93 -12.87
N ALA A 761 -20.53 20.64 -12.08
CA ALA A 761 -19.08 20.47 -12.07
C ALA A 761 -18.65 19.10 -11.51
N ILE A 762 -19.27 18.66 -10.41
CA ILE A 762 -19.06 17.35 -9.81
C ILE A 762 -19.41 16.21 -10.78
N ILE A 763 -20.50 16.31 -11.53
CA ILE A 763 -20.88 15.37 -12.60
C ILE A 763 -19.81 15.33 -13.69
N ALA A 764 -19.33 16.49 -14.17
CA ALA A 764 -18.30 16.55 -15.20
C ALA A 764 -16.99 15.88 -14.74
N ILE A 765 -16.60 16.08 -13.47
CA ILE A 765 -15.42 15.48 -12.86
C ILE A 765 -15.59 13.95 -12.73
N GLU A 766 -16.78 13.44 -12.37
CA GLU A 766 -17.08 11.99 -12.33
C GLU A 766 -16.99 11.36 -13.73
N GLU A 767 -17.67 11.92 -14.74
CA GLU A 767 -17.70 11.34 -16.10
C GLU A 767 -16.32 11.39 -16.78
N LEU A 768 -15.54 12.46 -16.59
CA LEU A 768 -14.14 12.50 -17.07
C LEU A 768 -13.28 11.40 -16.41
N ALA A 769 -13.45 11.14 -15.11
CA ALA A 769 -12.64 10.16 -14.37
C ALA A 769 -12.96 8.70 -14.73
N LYS A 770 -14.14 8.42 -15.30
CA LYS A 770 -14.48 7.09 -15.87
C LYS A 770 -13.61 6.72 -17.07
N VAL A 771 -12.97 7.71 -17.70
CA VAL A 771 -12.05 7.53 -18.83
C VAL A 771 -10.60 7.82 -18.44
N ASP A 772 -10.30 9.02 -17.90
CA ASP A 772 -8.98 9.36 -17.41
C ASP A 772 -9.02 10.28 -16.16
N PRO A 773 -8.66 9.74 -14.97
CA PRO A 773 -8.48 10.53 -13.76
C PRO A 773 -7.50 11.71 -13.92
N SER A 774 -6.53 11.66 -14.84
CA SER A 774 -5.58 12.75 -15.10
C SER A 774 -6.23 13.98 -15.74
N VAL A 775 -7.25 13.77 -16.56
CA VAL A 775 -8.03 14.84 -17.23
C VAL A 775 -9.07 15.39 -16.26
N SER A 776 -9.69 14.49 -15.48
CA SER A 776 -10.61 14.85 -14.40
C SER A 776 -9.97 15.79 -13.36
N VAL A 777 -8.76 15.48 -12.84
CA VAL A 777 -8.09 16.39 -11.88
C VAL A 777 -7.67 17.73 -12.50
N MET A 778 -7.39 17.77 -13.81
CA MET A 778 -7.10 19.04 -14.49
C MET A 778 -8.32 19.96 -14.51
N CYS A 779 -9.50 19.41 -14.82
CA CYS A 779 -10.79 20.10 -14.78
C CYS A 779 -11.19 20.48 -13.34
N ASP A 780 -11.01 19.59 -12.37
CA ASP A 780 -11.32 19.80 -10.96
C ASP A 780 -10.54 20.97 -10.36
N VAL A 781 -9.20 20.88 -10.34
CA VAL A 781 -8.31 21.92 -9.77
C VAL A 781 -8.59 23.30 -10.35
N HIS A 782 -8.94 23.37 -11.64
CA HIS A 782 -9.27 24.61 -12.31
C HIS A 782 -10.63 25.19 -11.86
N ASN A 783 -11.68 24.36 -11.76
CA ASN A 783 -13.00 24.83 -11.34
C ASN A 783 -13.12 25.00 -9.82
N THR A 784 -12.86 23.96 -9.04
CA THR A 784 -13.20 23.90 -7.61
C THR A 784 -12.22 24.65 -6.72
N LEU A 785 -10.96 24.82 -7.17
CA LEU A 785 -9.95 25.65 -6.50
C LEU A 785 -9.81 27.02 -7.18
N VAL A 786 -9.28 27.07 -8.41
CA VAL A 786 -8.83 28.34 -9.02
C VAL A 786 -9.99 29.29 -9.32
N ASN A 787 -10.99 28.84 -10.08
CA ASN A 787 -12.17 29.66 -10.39
C ASN A 787 -12.94 30.01 -9.11
N THR A 788 -13.13 29.06 -8.19
CA THR A 788 -13.80 29.30 -6.89
C THR A 788 -13.12 30.38 -6.05
N VAL A 789 -11.79 30.38 -5.91
CA VAL A 789 -11.09 31.42 -5.14
C VAL A 789 -11.35 32.81 -5.74
N ILE A 790 -11.26 32.93 -7.08
CA ILE A 790 -11.43 34.21 -7.76
C ILE A 790 -12.89 34.69 -7.70
N ARG A 791 -13.88 33.80 -7.93
CA ARG A 791 -15.32 34.11 -7.80
C ARG A 791 -15.73 34.53 -6.38
N LYS A 792 -15.16 33.92 -5.34
CA LYS A 792 -15.59 34.13 -3.94
C LYS A 792 -14.83 35.22 -3.18
N TYR A 793 -13.55 35.43 -3.49
CA TYR A 793 -12.67 36.34 -2.74
C TYR A 793 -11.95 37.36 -3.62
N GLY A 794 -12.05 37.25 -4.94
CA GLY A 794 -11.50 38.23 -5.87
C GLY A 794 -12.36 39.49 -5.93
N THR A 795 -11.74 40.66 -6.10
CA THR A 795 -12.44 41.92 -6.37
C THR A 795 -13.15 41.86 -7.73
N GLN A 796 -14.14 42.75 -7.97
CA GLN A 796 -14.82 42.81 -9.28
C GLN A 796 -13.82 42.94 -10.44
N ALA A 797 -12.80 43.81 -10.32
CA ALA A 797 -11.76 43.96 -11.33
C ALA A 797 -10.90 42.69 -11.51
N GLN A 798 -10.64 41.91 -10.46
CA GLN A 798 -9.97 40.61 -10.58
C GLN A 798 -10.87 39.56 -11.25
N GLN A 799 -12.17 39.55 -10.95
CA GLN A 799 -13.15 38.65 -11.57
C GLN A 799 -13.29 38.94 -13.07
N GLU A 800 -13.49 40.20 -13.45
CA GLU A 800 -13.56 40.67 -14.84
C GLU A 800 -12.24 40.43 -15.60
N LYS A 801 -11.08 40.60 -14.94
CA LYS A 801 -9.76 40.33 -15.54
C LYS A 801 -9.50 38.84 -15.76
N TYR A 802 -9.82 37.98 -14.78
CA TYR A 802 -9.32 36.59 -14.77
C TYR A 802 -10.36 35.54 -15.15
N LEU A 803 -11.64 35.67 -14.77
CA LEU A 803 -12.62 34.60 -15.04
C LEU A 803 -12.88 34.36 -16.54
N PRO A 804 -12.98 35.40 -17.41
CA PRO A 804 -13.02 35.19 -18.86
C PRO A 804 -11.76 34.51 -19.43
N ARG A 805 -10.58 34.77 -18.84
CA ARG A 805 -9.29 34.15 -19.21
C ARG A 805 -9.10 32.74 -18.64
N LEU A 806 -10.01 32.28 -17.79
CA LEU A 806 -10.04 30.93 -17.23
C LEU A 806 -11.20 30.11 -17.82
N ALA A 807 -12.24 30.75 -18.35
CA ALA A 807 -13.27 30.10 -19.16
C ALA A 807 -12.86 29.96 -20.65
N GLY A 808 -12.09 30.91 -21.20
CA GLY A 808 -11.46 30.84 -22.52
C GLY A 808 -9.94 30.58 -22.44
N SER A 809 -9.29 30.40 -23.59
CA SER A 809 -7.87 29.99 -23.70
C SER A 809 -6.86 31.13 -23.95
N GLU A 810 -7.27 32.40 -23.90
CA GLU A 810 -6.41 33.56 -24.23
C GLU A 810 -5.83 34.31 -23.01
N LEU A 811 -4.65 34.93 -23.22
CA LEU A 811 -3.85 35.55 -22.16
C LEU A 811 -3.21 36.86 -22.63
N GLY A 812 -3.18 37.86 -21.75
CA GLY A 812 -2.40 39.08 -21.93
C GLY A 812 -2.33 39.87 -20.64
N ALA A 813 -1.12 40.16 -20.17
CA ALA A 813 -0.88 40.98 -18.99
C ALA A 813 -0.53 42.43 -19.38
N LYS A 814 -0.86 43.39 -18.50
CA LYS A 814 -0.44 44.79 -18.60
C LYS A 814 0.17 45.21 -17.27
N LYS A 815 1.18 46.07 -17.31
CA LYS A 815 2.08 46.38 -16.20
C LYS A 815 1.70 47.70 -15.51
N ASP A 816 1.57 47.68 -14.20
CA ASP A 816 1.54 48.88 -13.33
C ASP A 816 2.37 48.66 -12.05
N GLY A 817 2.43 49.66 -11.16
CA GLY A 817 3.31 49.75 -10.00
C GLY A 817 2.72 49.32 -8.64
N ASN A 818 3.54 49.49 -7.59
CA ASN A 818 3.38 48.94 -6.22
C ASN A 818 3.26 47.40 -6.18
N SER A 819 4.36 46.72 -5.82
CA SER A 819 4.45 45.26 -5.81
C SER A 819 5.07 44.68 -4.54
N TRP A 820 4.44 43.62 -4.03
CA TRP A 820 5.04 42.63 -3.14
C TRP A 820 6.20 41.91 -3.81
N VAL A 821 7.12 41.38 -3.00
CA VAL A 821 8.24 40.54 -3.45
C VAL A 821 8.12 39.19 -2.74
N LEU A 822 7.93 38.11 -3.51
CA LEU A 822 7.80 36.75 -2.99
C LEU A 822 9.07 35.94 -3.23
N ASN A 823 9.57 35.32 -2.16
CA ASN A 823 10.72 34.44 -2.16
C ASN A 823 10.38 33.08 -1.54
N GLY A 824 10.96 32.01 -2.08
CA GLY A 824 10.80 30.63 -1.58
C GLY A 824 10.27 29.67 -2.64
N SER A 825 9.59 28.60 -2.23
CA SER A 825 9.09 27.58 -3.16
C SER A 825 7.77 26.93 -2.73
N LYS A 826 7.14 26.22 -3.67
CA LYS A 826 5.94 25.40 -3.48
C LYS A 826 6.11 24.07 -4.20
N MET A 827 5.89 22.96 -3.51
CA MET A 827 6.00 21.62 -4.09
C MET A 827 4.61 21.07 -4.47
N TRP A 828 4.59 20.05 -5.33
CA TRP A 828 3.40 19.25 -5.66
C TRP A 828 2.27 20.02 -6.36
N ILE A 829 2.59 21.05 -7.16
CA ILE A 829 1.58 21.90 -7.79
C ILE A 829 1.05 21.24 -9.07
N THR A 830 -0.22 20.81 -9.03
CA THR A 830 -0.96 20.25 -10.17
C THR A 830 -1.14 21.29 -11.29
N ASN A 831 -1.22 20.84 -12.55
CA ASN A 831 -1.36 21.68 -13.76
C ASN A 831 -0.21 22.69 -13.99
N SER A 832 0.89 22.64 -13.24
CA SER A 832 1.93 23.69 -13.23
C SER A 832 2.65 23.95 -14.56
N TYR A 833 2.71 22.98 -15.49
CA TYR A 833 3.27 23.22 -16.84
C TYR A 833 2.27 23.91 -17.76
N GLU A 834 0.99 23.54 -17.68
CA GLU A 834 -0.08 24.02 -18.55
C GLU A 834 -0.66 25.36 -18.05
N ALA A 835 -0.69 25.56 -16.73
CA ALA A 835 -1.21 26.75 -16.08
C ALA A 835 -0.41 28.00 -16.46
N ASN A 836 -1.12 29.13 -16.54
CA ASN A 836 -0.56 30.45 -16.80
C ASN A 836 -0.93 31.49 -15.72
N VAL A 837 -1.80 31.09 -14.78
CA VAL A 837 -2.20 31.84 -13.59
C VAL A 837 -2.02 30.92 -12.37
N PHE A 838 -1.41 31.43 -11.31
CA PHE A 838 -1.09 30.69 -10.09
C PHE A 838 -1.65 31.40 -8.86
N LEU A 839 -2.29 30.65 -7.96
CA LEU A 839 -2.74 31.14 -6.66
C LEU A 839 -1.73 30.76 -5.58
N ILE A 840 -0.95 31.74 -5.13
CA ILE A 840 0.19 31.54 -4.23
C ILE A 840 -0.19 32.01 -2.82
N PHE A 841 -0.19 31.07 -1.87
CA PHE A 841 -0.37 31.37 -0.45
C PHE A 841 1.00 31.61 0.21
N ALA A 842 1.38 32.87 0.43
CA ALA A 842 2.65 33.27 1.04
C ALA A 842 2.43 33.96 2.39
N ASN A 843 3.43 33.96 3.28
CA ASN A 843 3.32 34.54 4.62
C ASN A 843 4.07 35.88 4.68
N ILE A 844 3.33 36.99 4.78
CA ILE A 844 3.92 38.34 4.83
C ILE A 844 4.33 38.75 6.26
N ASP A 845 3.86 38.02 7.28
CA ASP A 845 4.24 38.24 8.67
C ASP A 845 4.37 36.89 9.41
N PRO A 846 5.54 36.23 9.29
CA PRO A 846 5.81 34.96 9.96
C PRO A 846 5.63 35.01 11.49
N SER A 847 5.73 36.20 12.13
CA SER A 847 5.51 36.34 13.58
C SER A 847 4.06 36.06 14.00
N LYS A 848 3.11 36.28 13.09
CA LYS A 848 1.68 35.98 13.28
C LYS A 848 1.33 34.52 12.91
N GLY A 849 2.30 33.71 12.51
CA GLY A 849 2.09 32.31 12.10
C GLY A 849 1.09 32.21 10.94
N TYR A 850 0.08 31.35 11.08
CA TYR A 850 -0.94 31.16 10.04
C TYR A 850 -1.78 32.42 9.75
N LYS A 851 -1.82 33.40 10.67
CA LYS A 851 -2.54 34.67 10.50
C LYS A 851 -1.77 35.73 9.69
N GLY A 852 -0.53 35.44 9.29
CA GLY A 852 0.25 36.25 8.34
C GLY A 852 0.14 35.76 6.89
N ILE A 853 -0.57 34.66 6.64
CA ILE A 853 -0.71 34.07 5.29
C ILE A 853 -1.71 34.89 4.47
N THR A 854 -1.29 35.33 3.29
CA THR A 854 -2.08 36.08 2.29
C THR A 854 -2.14 35.27 0.98
N CYS A 855 -3.20 35.45 0.20
CA CYS A 855 -3.35 34.83 -1.13
C CYS A 855 -2.96 35.84 -2.22
N PHE A 856 -2.18 35.40 -3.20
CA PHE A 856 -1.68 36.22 -4.30
C PHE A 856 -1.95 35.56 -5.65
N ILE A 857 -2.26 36.35 -6.68
CA ILE A 857 -2.28 35.92 -8.08
C ILE A 857 -0.90 36.21 -8.69
N ALA A 858 -0.27 35.21 -9.30
CA ALA A 858 0.86 35.42 -10.20
C ALA A 858 0.53 34.90 -11.60
N GLU A 859 0.88 35.66 -12.62
CA GLU A 859 0.88 35.21 -14.01
C GLU A 859 2.27 34.64 -14.35
N LYS A 860 2.33 33.64 -15.22
CA LYS A 860 3.56 32.84 -15.46
C LYS A 860 4.73 33.66 -15.98
N ASP A 861 4.44 34.64 -16.81
CA ASP A 861 5.36 35.63 -17.38
C ASP A 861 5.95 36.60 -16.35
N MET A 862 5.37 36.70 -15.15
CA MET A 862 5.90 37.53 -14.05
C MET A 862 7.21 36.99 -13.45
N GLY A 863 7.63 35.77 -13.82
CA GLY A 863 8.87 35.13 -13.35
C GLY A 863 8.68 33.87 -12.52
N VAL A 864 7.54 33.19 -12.63
CA VAL A 864 7.29 31.93 -11.91
C VAL A 864 8.18 30.81 -12.48
N GLN A 865 9.22 30.41 -11.74
CA GLN A 865 10.15 29.37 -12.18
C GLN A 865 9.56 27.98 -11.92
N ILE A 866 9.14 27.28 -12.97
CA ILE A 866 8.61 25.92 -12.86
C ILE A 866 9.75 24.91 -13.01
N ALA A 867 9.96 24.09 -11.98
CA ALA A 867 10.98 23.03 -11.98
C ALA A 867 10.55 21.83 -12.85
N LYS A 868 11.42 20.81 -12.93
CA LYS A 868 11.11 19.54 -13.59
C LYS A 868 9.85 18.89 -13.00
N LYS A 869 8.99 18.35 -13.86
CA LYS A 869 7.85 17.50 -13.51
C LYS A 869 8.26 16.25 -12.71
N GLU A 870 7.50 15.99 -11.66
CA GLU A 870 7.62 14.83 -10.77
C GLU A 870 7.21 13.54 -11.49
N GLN A 871 8.02 12.48 -11.35
CA GLN A 871 7.72 11.15 -11.87
C GLN A 871 6.79 10.43 -10.90
N LYS A 872 5.54 10.17 -11.32
CA LYS A 872 4.46 9.69 -10.46
C LYS A 872 4.06 8.25 -10.76
N LEU A 873 3.49 7.56 -9.77
CA LEU A 873 2.90 6.22 -9.92
C LEU A 873 1.69 6.25 -10.89
N GLY A 874 0.76 7.17 -10.64
CA GLY A 874 -0.46 7.40 -11.42
C GLY A 874 -0.69 8.88 -11.68
N ILE A 875 -1.81 9.20 -12.33
CA ILE A 875 -2.15 10.51 -12.90
C ILE A 875 -0.96 11.15 -13.64
N ARG A 876 -0.28 10.33 -14.45
CA ARG A 876 1.02 10.63 -15.06
C ARG A 876 0.92 11.73 -16.10
N ALA A 877 -0.19 11.81 -16.85
CA ALA A 877 -0.43 12.87 -17.83
C ALA A 877 -0.49 14.26 -17.19
N SER A 878 -1.24 14.41 -16.10
CA SER A 878 -1.32 15.68 -15.34
C SER A 878 0.06 16.13 -14.87
N SER A 879 0.43 17.39 -15.14
CA SER A 879 1.70 17.92 -14.64
C SER A 879 1.66 18.14 -13.13
N THR A 880 2.83 17.99 -12.51
CA THR A 880 3.01 18.19 -11.07
C THR A 880 4.47 18.59 -10.89
N CYS A 881 4.73 19.83 -10.50
CA CYS A 881 6.09 20.34 -10.38
C CYS A 881 6.30 21.05 -9.04
N THR A 882 7.56 21.34 -8.73
CA THR A 882 7.91 22.39 -7.77
C THR A 882 7.94 23.74 -8.48
N LEU A 883 7.41 24.79 -7.86
CA LEU A 883 7.55 26.18 -8.26
C LEU A 883 8.56 26.87 -7.36
N ASN A 884 9.47 27.66 -7.93
CA ASN A 884 10.41 28.51 -7.20
C ASN A 884 10.10 29.98 -7.49
N PHE A 885 10.28 30.82 -6.47
CA PHE A 885 10.10 32.26 -6.51
C PHE A 885 11.38 32.91 -5.98
N ASP A 886 12.00 33.72 -6.82
CA ASP A 886 13.27 34.43 -6.58
C ASP A 886 13.01 35.89 -6.94
N ASP A 887 12.87 36.75 -5.93
CA ASP A 887 12.37 38.13 -5.99
C ASP A 887 11.12 38.32 -6.91
N LEU A 888 10.17 37.38 -6.89
CA LEU A 888 8.97 37.42 -7.72
C LEU A 888 8.09 38.63 -7.36
N LYS A 889 7.92 39.56 -8.31
CA LYS A 889 7.18 40.81 -8.09
C LYS A 889 5.71 40.64 -8.43
N ILE A 890 4.84 40.75 -7.41
CA ILE A 890 3.39 40.65 -7.53
C ILE A 890 2.75 41.99 -7.15
N PRO A 891 1.99 42.65 -8.04
CA PRO A 891 1.31 43.91 -7.74
C PRO A 891 0.35 43.83 -6.53
N GLU A 892 0.08 44.96 -5.88
CA GLU A 892 -0.86 45.06 -4.75
C GLU A 892 -2.27 44.60 -5.16
N GLU A 893 -2.73 44.97 -6.36
CA GLU A 893 -4.03 44.59 -6.91
C GLU A 893 -4.14 43.11 -7.31
N ASN A 894 -3.06 42.32 -7.15
CA ASN A 894 -3.07 40.88 -7.28
C ASN A 894 -3.21 40.14 -5.92
N VAL A 895 -3.40 40.85 -4.80
CA VAL A 895 -3.82 40.24 -3.51
C VAL A 895 -5.28 39.81 -3.58
N ILE A 896 -5.59 38.56 -3.23
CA ILE A 896 -6.97 38.06 -3.11
C ILE A 896 -7.45 38.15 -1.66
N GLY A 897 -8.61 38.79 -1.46
CA GLY A 897 -9.24 38.98 -0.16
C GLY A 897 -8.45 39.89 0.78
N GLU A 898 -8.78 39.83 2.08
CA GLU A 898 -8.04 40.56 3.11
C GLU A 898 -6.65 39.93 3.38
N ILE A 899 -5.64 40.80 3.53
CA ILE A 899 -4.31 40.44 4.03
C ILE A 899 -4.41 39.61 5.34
N GLY A 900 -3.64 38.53 5.42
CA GLY A 900 -3.62 37.62 6.57
C GLY A 900 -4.79 36.62 6.64
N LYS A 901 -5.75 36.64 5.69
CA LYS A 901 -6.81 35.63 5.59
C LYS A 901 -6.53 34.51 4.59
N GLY A 902 -5.38 34.49 3.93
CA GLY A 902 -5.01 33.45 2.96
C GLY A 902 -5.13 32.03 3.53
N TYR A 903 -4.86 31.82 4.82
CA TYR A 903 -5.12 30.54 5.48
C TYR A 903 -6.62 30.18 5.52
N LYS A 904 -7.51 31.15 5.78
CA LYS A 904 -8.97 30.96 5.77
C LYS A 904 -9.44 30.60 4.35
N ILE A 905 -9.03 31.37 3.36
CA ILE A 905 -9.32 31.12 1.93
C ILE A 905 -8.89 29.70 1.56
N ALA A 906 -7.64 29.32 1.86
CA ALA A 906 -7.10 28.00 1.53
C ALA A 906 -7.87 26.85 2.18
N ILE A 907 -8.25 26.93 3.46
CA ILE A 907 -8.97 25.83 4.12
C ILE A 907 -10.45 25.74 3.68
N GLU A 908 -11.07 26.87 3.31
CA GLU A 908 -12.45 26.89 2.83
C GLU A 908 -12.58 26.31 1.42
N ILE A 909 -11.70 26.68 0.48
CA ILE A 909 -11.74 26.13 -0.90
C ILE A 909 -11.32 24.67 -0.98
N LEU A 910 -10.42 24.20 -0.11
CA LEU A 910 -10.11 22.78 0.06
C LEU A 910 -11.29 21.96 0.62
N ASN A 911 -12.39 22.57 1.07
CA ASN A 911 -13.61 21.81 1.39
C ASN A 911 -14.44 21.51 0.13
N GLU A 912 -14.34 22.35 -0.92
CA GLU A 912 -15.01 22.15 -2.20
C GLU A 912 -14.19 21.22 -3.12
N GLY A 913 -12.87 21.42 -3.19
CA GLY A 913 -11.94 20.52 -3.90
C GLY A 913 -12.04 19.06 -3.44
N ARG A 914 -12.27 18.82 -2.15
CA ARG A 914 -12.55 17.46 -1.63
C ARG A 914 -13.75 16.77 -2.28
N ILE A 915 -14.79 17.51 -2.68
CA ILE A 915 -15.96 16.95 -3.37
C ILE A 915 -15.60 16.64 -4.84
N GLY A 916 -14.80 17.50 -5.48
CA GLY A 916 -14.21 17.23 -6.79
C GLY A 916 -13.38 15.95 -6.79
N ILE A 917 -12.46 15.80 -5.84
CA ILE A 917 -11.69 14.56 -5.66
C ILE A 917 -12.57 13.36 -5.31
N ALA A 918 -13.67 13.54 -4.56
CA ALA A 918 -14.63 12.47 -4.32
C ALA A 918 -15.27 12.00 -5.64
N ALA A 919 -15.66 12.92 -6.52
CA ALA A 919 -16.15 12.61 -7.86
C ALA A 919 -15.09 11.99 -8.77
N GLN A 920 -13.83 12.45 -8.72
CA GLN A 920 -12.73 11.84 -9.45
C GLN A 920 -12.52 10.39 -9.02
N MET A 921 -12.55 10.11 -7.71
CA MET A 921 -12.38 8.76 -7.17
C MET A 921 -13.60 7.86 -7.44
N LEU A 922 -14.82 8.40 -7.38
CA LEU A 922 -16.06 7.73 -7.76
C LEU A 922 -16.05 7.34 -9.25
N GLY A 923 -15.73 8.29 -10.13
CA GLY A 923 -15.65 8.07 -11.57
C GLY A 923 -14.56 7.06 -11.93
N LEU A 924 -13.39 7.14 -11.29
CA LEU A 924 -12.32 6.14 -11.42
C LEU A 924 -12.82 4.74 -11.03
N ALA A 925 -13.47 4.59 -9.88
CA ALA A 925 -14.01 3.31 -9.42
C ALA A 925 -15.01 2.73 -10.44
N GLN A 926 -15.93 3.57 -10.93
CA GLN A 926 -16.90 3.20 -11.95
C GLN A 926 -16.24 2.86 -13.29
N GLY A 927 -15.19 3.58 -13.70
CA GLY A 927 -14.42 3.30 -14.94
C GLY A 927 -13.69 1.96 -14.89
N ALA A 928 -13.05 1.65 -13.76
CA ALA A 928 -12.40 0.36 -13.53
C ALA A 928 -13.42 -0.80 -13.55
N PHE A 929 -14.55 -0.62 -12.86
CA PHE A 929 -15.67 -1.57 -12.86
C PHE A 929 -16.24 -1.77 -14.28
N ASN A 930 -16.48 -0.69 -15.01
CA ASN A 930 -17.02 -0.71 -16.38
C ASN A 930 -16.07 -1.36 -17.40
N LYS A 931 -14.74 -1.34 -17.19
CA LYS A 931 -13.80 -2.14 -18.00
C LYS A 931 -13.80 -3.63 -17.61
N ALA A 932 -13.70 -3.93 -16.32
CA ALA A 932 -13.47 -5.30 -15.87
C ALA A 932 -14.73 -6.18 -15.91
N VAL A 933 -15.89 -5.67 -15.48
CA VAL A 933 -17.10 -6.50 -15.33
C VAL A 933 -17.62 -7.04 -16.66
N PRO A 934 -17.70 -6.28 -17.77
CA PRO A 934 -18.05 -6.84 -19.08
C PRO A 934 -17.08 -7.93 -19.55
N TYR A 935 -15.79 -7.82 -19.25
CA TYR A 935 -14.81 -8.87 -19.53
C TYR A 935 -15.14 -10.17 -18.77
N THR A 936 -15.61 -10.09 -17.51
CA THR A 936 -15.97 -11.30 -16.74
C THR A 936 -17.12 -12.10 -17.35
N TYR A 937 -18.04 -11.45 -18.08
CA TYR A 937 -19.13 -12.13 -18.79
C TYR A 937 -18.78 -12.55 -20.22
N GLN A 938 -17.66 -12.07 -20.77
CA GLN A 938 -17.13 -12.47 -22.09
C GLN A 938 -16.08 -13.59 -21.98
N ARG A 939 -15.30 -13.62 -20.88
CA ARG A 939 -14.23 -14.59 -20.66
C ARG A 939 -14.76 -15.85 -19.97
N SER A 940 -14.65 -17.00 -20.63
CA SER A 940 -15.02 -18.30 -20.04
C SER A 940 -13.82 -19.07 -19.45
N GLN A 941 -14.03 -19.76 -18.33
CA GLN A 941 -13.18 -20.79 -17.75
C GLN A 941 -14.06 -21.91 -17.16
N PHE A 942 -13.54 -23.14 -17.08
CA PHE A 942 -14.28 -24.32 -16.57
C PHE A 942 -15.69 -24.51 -17.19
N GLY A 943 -15.87 -24.10 -18.44
CA GLY A 943 -17.14 -24.25 -19.20
C GLY A 943 -18.11 -23.08 -19.14
N GLN A 944 -17.90 -22.05 -18.31
CA GLN A 944 -18.83 -20.92 -18.16
C GLN A 944 -18.12 -19.54 -18.05
N PRO A 945 -18.83 -18.41 -18.26
CA PRO A 945 -18.25 -17.07 -18.08
C PRO A 945 -17.79 -16.85 -16.64
N ILE A 946 -16.62 -16.25 -16.43
CA ILE A 946 -16.02 -16.14 -15.08
C ILE A 946 -16.89 -15.32 -14.10
N GLY A 947 -17.66 -14.34 -14.59
CA GLY A 947 -18.63 -13.56 -13.82
C GLY A 947 -19.83 -14.35 -13.28
N THR A 948 -19.96 -15.63 -13.64
CA THR A 948 -20.99 -16.55 -13.09
C THR A 948 -20.50 -17.38 -11.90
N PHE A 949 -19.19 -17.41 -11.60
CA PHE A 949 -18.70 -18.04 -10.38
C PHE A 949 -19.14 -17.22 -9.16
N GLN A 950 -19.78 -17.87 -8.18
CA GLN A 950 -20.36 -17.22 -6.99
C GLN A 950 -19.38 -16.27 -6.28
N GLY A 951 -18.13 -16.69 -6.08
CA GLY A 951 -17.10 -15.86 -5.45
C GLY A 951 -16.75 -14.58 -6.23
N MET A 952 -16.86 -14.59 -7.57
CA MET A 952 -16.68 -13.40 -8.39
C MET A 952 -17.95 -12.54 -8.38
N ALA A 953 -19.14 -13.16 -8.49
CA ALA A 953 -20.42 -12.45 -8.43
C ALA A 953 -20.60 -11.67 -7.12
N PHE A 954 -20.18 -12.23 -5.97
CA PHE A 954 -20.19 -11.53 -4.68
C PHE A 954 -19.24 -10.32 -4.64
N GLN A 955 -18.05 -10.42 -5.23
CA GLN A 955 -17.11 -9.29 -5.31
C GLN A 955 -17.64 -8.16 -6.20
N ILE A 956 -18.24 -8.51 -7.36
CA ILE A 956 -18.89 -7.56 -8.26
C ILE A 956 -20.07 -6.86 -7.56
N ALA A 957 -20.90 -7.63 -6.84
CA ALA A 957 -22.03 -7.07 -6.08
C ALA A 957 -21.56 -6.11 -4.97
N GLN A 958 -20.54 -6.49 -4.19
CA GLN A 958 -19.98 -5.61 -3.15
C GLN A 958 -19.39 -4.33 -3.75
N ALA A 959 -18.66 -4.43 -4.86
CA ALA A 959 -18.10 -3.26 -5.52
C ALA A 959 -19.18 -2.30 -6.05
N ALA A 960 -20.33 -2.81 -6.52
CA ALA A 960 -21.46 -1.98 -6.90
C ALA A 960 -22.06 -1.23 -5.68
N ILE A 961 -22.22 -1.91 -4.55
CA ILE A 961 -22.68 -1.30 -3.27
C ILE A 961 -21.69 -0.23 -2.79
N ASP A 962 -20.39 -0.52 -2.88
CA ASP A 962 -19.32 0.41 -2.48
C ASP A 962 -19.33 1.69 -3.33
N ILE A 963 -19.43 1.55 -4.66
CA ILE A 963 -19.55 2.66 -5.62
C ILE A 963 -20.80 3.49 -5.32
N GLU A 964 -21.95 2.86 -5.14
CA GLU A 964 -23.20 3.59 -4.89
C GLU A 964 -23.17 4.34 -3.56
N SER A 965 -22.55 3.75 -2.53
CA SER A 965 -22.32 4.42 -1.25
C SER A 965 -21.42 5.65 -1.41
N ALA A 966 -20.41 5.60 -2.29
CA ALA A 966 -19.57 6.76 -2.63
C ALA A 966 -20.30 7.81 -3.48
N ARG A 967 -21.21 7.38 -4.38
CA ARG A 967 -22.07 8.24 -5.19
C ARG A 967 -22.98 9.11 -4.33
N LEU A 968 -23.76 8.48 -3.46
CA LEU A 968 -24.71 9.17 -2.59
C LEU A 968 -24.02 10.13 -1.62
N LEU A 969 -22.86 9.76 -1.06
CA LEU A 969 -22.06 10.67 -0.22
C LEU A 969 -21.54 11.90 -1.00
N THR A 970 -21.06 11.69 -2.23
CA THR A 970 -20.50 12.75 -3.08
C THR A 970 -21.58 13.74 -3.51
N TYR A 971 -22.70 13.27 -4.05
CA TYR A 971 -23.80 14.14 -4.46
C TYR A 971 -24.52 14.81 -3.27
N ASN A 972 -24.64 14.14 -2.12
CA ASN A 972 -25.12 14.81 -0.89
C ASN A 972 -24.21 15.98 -0.49
N ALA A 973 -22.88 15.82 -0.54
CA ALA A 973 -21.96 16.92 -0.23
C ALA A 973 -22.09 18.07 -1.25
N ALA A 974 -22.27 17.77 -2.53
CA ALA A 974 -22.48 18.77 -3.58
C ALA A 974 -23.79 19.54 -3.40
N ARG A 975 -24.93 18.84 -3.24
CA ARG A 975 -26.25 19.46 -3.01
C ARG A 975 -26.28 20.34 -1.77
N ARG A 976 -25.66 19.91 -0.66
CA ARG A 976 -25.58 20.70 0.57
C ARG A 976 -24.83 22.03 0.40
N LYS A 977 -23.80 22.10 -0.47
CA LYS A 977 -23.16 23.37 -0.85
C LYS A 977 -24.14 24.27 -1.61
N GLU A 978 -24.87 23.72 -2.58
CA GLU A 978 -25.85 24.48 -3.39
C GLU A 978 -27.02 25.01 -2.56
N GLU A 979 -27.47 24.23 -1.58
CA GLU A 979 -28.49 24.61 -0.57
C GLU A 979 -27.97 25.63 0.47
N GLY A 980 -26.67 25.98 0.45
CA GLY A 980 -26.05 26.90 1.41
C GLY A 980 -25.88 26.33 2.83
N LEU A 981 -25.99 25.01 2.99
CA LEU A 981 -25.80 24.30 4.27
C LEU A 981 -24.31 24.05 4.54
N ASP A 982 -23.95 23.80 5.81
CA ASP A 982 -22.60 23.30 6.11
C ASP A 982 -22.41 21.89 5.52
N PHE A 983 -21.43 21.77 4.64
CA PHE A 983 -21.03 20.55 3.93
C PHE A 983 -19.63 20.08 4.33
N THR A 984 -18.95 20.74 5.27
CA THR A 984 -17.53 20.52 5.58
C THR A 984 -17.24 19.09 6.03
N LYS A 985 -18.13 18.52 6.84
CA LYS A 985 -18.05 17.14 7.34
C LYS A 985 -18.39 16.14 6.23
N GLU A 986 -19.46 16.40 5.47
CA GLU A 986 -19.94 15.57 4.36
C GLU A 986 -18.91 15.48 3.23
N ALA A 987 -18.24 16.57 2.87
CA ALA A 987 -17.14 16.58 1.91
C ALA A 987 -15.95 15.73 2.37
N ALA A 988 -15.58 15.81 3.66
CA ALA A 988 -14.54 14.97 4.23
C ALA A 988 -14.93 13.48 4.23
N MET A 989 -16.21 13.16 4.52
CA MET A 989 -16.75 11.80 4.43
C MET A 989 -16.73 11.25 2.99
N ALA A 990 -17.23 12.03 2.03
CA ALA A 990 -17.26 11.66 0.62
C ALA A 990 -15.84 11.42 0.08
N LYS A 991 -14.92 12.36 0.29
CA LYS A 991 -13.53 12.26 -0.19
C LYS A 991 -12.80 11.08 0.43
N TYR A 992 -12.98 10.86 1.74
CA TYR A 992 -12.43 9.68 2.41
C TYR A 992 -12.99 8.40 1.78
N TRP A 993 -14.31 8.21 1.78
CA TRP A 993 -14.93 6.96 1.36
C TRP A 993 -14.68 6.66 -0.12
N ALA A 994 -14.90 7.64 -1.01
CA ALA A 994 -14.63 7.48 -2.44
C ALA A 994 -13.17 7.07 -2.71
N SER A 995 -12.18 7.61 -1.97
CA SER A 995 -10.77 7.21 -2.11
C SER A 995 -10.48 5.77 -1.69
N VAL A 996 -11.21 5.24 -0.68
CA VAL A 996 -11.12 3.84 -0.27
C VAL A 996 -11.78 2.93 -1.31
N VAL A 997 -12.97 3.30 -1.77
CA VAL A 997 -13.72 2.57 -2.81
C VAL A 997 -12.93 2.51 -4.12
N ALA A 998 -12.36 3.64 -4.57
CA ALA A 998 -11.51 3.72 -5.74
C ALA A 998 -10.38 2.68 -5.70
N GLN A 999 -9.58 2.68 -4.64
CA GLN A 999 -8.44 1.77 -4.51
C GLN A 999 -8.87 0.29 -4.40
N LYS A 1000 -9.98 0.01 -3.69
CA LYS A 1000 -10.55 -1.33 -3.55
C LYS A 1000 -11.03 -1.87 -4.91
N VAL A 1001 -11.94 -1.14 -5.56
CA VAL A 1001 -12.59 -1.57 -6.81
C VAL A 1001 -11.59 -1.64 -7.95
N SER A 1002 -10.67 -0.68 -8.11
CA SER A 1002 -9.66 -0.76 -9.16
C SER A 1002 -8.65 -1.89 -8.92
N GLY A 1003 -8.42 -2.29 -7.67
CA GLY A 1003 -7.60 -3.45 -7.33
C GLY A 1003 -8.30 -4.75 -7.74
N SER A 1004 -9.54 -4.95 -7.28
CA SER A 1004 -10.33 -6.12 -7.66
C SER A 1004 -10.61 -6.18 -9.17
N ALA A 1005 -10.71 -5.05 -9.87
CA ALA A 1005 -10.82 -5.00 -11.33
C ALA A 1005 -9.62 -5.63 -12.06
N ILE A 1006 -8.40 -5.51 -11.52
CA ILE A 1006 -7.21 -6.24 -12.01
C ILE A 1006 -7.40 -7.74 -11.77
N GLU A 1007 -7.81 -8.14 -10.56
CA GLU A 1007 -7.96 -9.54 -10.16
C GLU A 1007 -9.05 -10.27 -10.97
N TRP A 1008 -10.20 -9.63 -11.23
CA TRP A 1008 -11.29 -10.18 -12.04
C TRP A 1008 -10.89 -10.38 -13.51
N ALA A 1009 -10.07 -9.47 -14.06
CA ALA A 1009 -9.48 -9.62 -15.39
C ALA A 1009 -8.26 -10.56 -15.40
N GLY A 1010 -7.74 -10.95 -14.24
CA GLY A 1010 -6.58 -11.82 -14.07
C GLY A 1010 -5.35 -11.28 -14.80
N GLY A 1011 -4.66 -12.16 -15.55
CA GLY A 1011 -3.41 -11.82 -16.23
C GLY A 1011 -3.49 -10.61 -17.16
N VAL A 1012 -4.63 -10.37 -17.83
CA VAL A 1012 -4.81 -9.20 -18.72
C VAL A 1012 -5.22 -7.92 -17.97
N GLY A 1013 -5.68 -8.04 -16.72
CA GLY A 1013 -5.85 -6.89 -15.83
C GLY A 1013 -4.51 -6.25 -15.44
N PHE A 1014 -3.45 -7.07 -15.39
CA PHE A 1014 -2.08 -6.66 -15.04
C PHE A 1014 -1.25 -6.21 -16.26
N THR A 1015 -1.75 -6.33 -17.50
CA THR A 1015 -1.09 -5.75 -18.68
C THR A 1015 -1.61 -4.34 -18.98
N ARG A 1016 -0.69 -3.46 -19.40
CA ARG A 1016 -1.01 -2.06 -19.75
C ARG A 1016 -1.85 -1.91 -21.03
N GLU A 1017 -2.10 -3.02 -21.73
CA GLU A 1017 -2.90 -3.05 -22.96
C GLU A 1017 -4.40 -2.84 -22.71
N THR A 1018 -4.92 -3.30 -21.56
CA THR A 1018 -6.32 -3.05 -21.16
C THR A 1018 -6.51 -1.68 -20.51
N GLY A 1019 -5.43 -1.11 -19.96
CA GLY A 1019 -5.48 0.09 -19.13
C GLY A 1019 -6.41 -0.06 -17.92
N ILE A 1020 -6.55 -1.28 -17.36
CA ILE A 1020 -7.23 -1.51 -16.08
C ILE A 1020 -6.28 -1.16 -14.93
N GLU A 1021 -5.02 -1.60 -15.01
CA GLU A 1021 -3.98 -1.30 -14.02
C GLU A 1021 -3.75 0.21 -13.79
N LYS A 1022 -3.94 1.04 -14.84
CA LYS A 1022 -3.84 2.50 -14.76
C LYS A 1022 -4.81 3.07 -13.72
N PHE A 1023 -6.06 2.62 -13.69
CA PHE A 1023 -7.02 3.08 -12.68
C PHE A 1023 -6.54 2.76 -11.25
N TRP A 1024 -5.87 1.62 -11.03
CA TRP A 1024 -5.31 1.32 -9.71
C TRP A 1024 -4.12 2.21 -9.35
N ARG A 1025 -3.20 2.44 -10.29
CA ARG A 1025 -2.11 3.41 -10.10
C ARG A 1025 -2.63 4.81 -9.78
N ASP A 1026 -3.66 5.24 -10.51
CA ASP A 1026 -4.32 6.54 -10.35
C ASP A 1026 -5.06 6.62 -9.00
N SER A 1027 -5.72 5.54 -8.54
CA SER A 1027 -6.49 5.54 -7.29
C SER A 1027 -5.68 5.91 -6.05
N LYS A 1028 -4.37 5.61 -6.06
CA LYS A 1028 -3.52 5.73 -4.89
C LYS A 1028 -3.29 7.18 -4.47
N ILE A 1029 -3.39 8.16 -5.37
CA ILE A 1029 -3.31 9.58 -5.00
C ILE A 1029 -4.55 10.04 -4.21
N GLY A 1030 -5.70 9.36 -4.41
CA GLY A 1030 -6.98 9.56 -3.70
C GLY A 1030 -6.84 9.78 -2.18
N ALA A 1031 -5.99 8.97 -1.55
CA ALA A 1031 -5.75 8.98 -0.11
C ALA A 1031 -4.77 10.05 0.39
N ILE A 1032 -4.19 10.88 -0.51
CA ILE A 1032 -2.97 11.66 -0.25
C ILE A 1032 -3.16 13.18 -0.43
N TYR A 1033 -3.38 13.66 -1.66
CA TYR A 1033 -3.64 15.09 -1.95
C TYR A 1033 -4.94 15.60 -1.31
N GLU A 1034 -5.22 16.92 -1.34
CA GLU A 1034 -6.52 17.49 -0.92
C GLU A 1034 -6.90 17.15 0.55
N GLY A 1035 -5.87 16.92 1.37
CA GLY A 1035 -5.96 16.34 2.71
C GLY A 1035 -5.93 14.81 2.66
N THR A 1036 -4.91 14.22 3.28
CA THR A 1036 -4.76 12.77 3.40
C THR A 1036 -5.96 12.14 4.13
N SER A 1037 -6.18 10.84 3.99
CA SER A 1037 -7.28 10.13 4.69
C SER A 1037 -7.31 10.42 6.19
N ASN A 1038 -6.15 10.55 6.85
CA ASN A 1038 -6.06 10.90 8.27
C ASN A 1038 -6.53 12.33 8.57
N ILE A 1039 -6.32 13.30 7.66
CA ILE A 1039 -6.84 14.66 7.79
C ILE A 1039 -8.36 14.69 7.60
N GLN A 1040 -8.90 13.85 6.71
CA GLN A 1040 -10.36 13.71 6.56
C GLN A 1040 -10.97 13.12 7.84
N LEU A 1041 -10.43 12.01 8.34
CA LEU A 1041 -10.88 11.40 9.61
C LEU A 1041 -10.74 12.35 10.80
N GLN A 1042 -9.66 13.13 10.90
CA GLN A 1042 -9.50 14.16 11.93
C GLN A 1042 -10.55 15.28 11.80
N THR A 1043 -10.91 15.66 10.57
CA THR A 1043 -11.95 16.66 10.32
C THR A 1043 -13.32 16.14 10.75
N ILE A 1044 -13.68 14.93 10.32
CA ILE A 1044 -14.92 14.24 10.73
C ILE A 1044 -15.00 14.14 12.26
N ALA A 1045 -13.94 13.64 12.91
CA ALA A 1045 -13.89 13.48 14.36
C ALA A 1045 -14.09 14.80 15.13
N LYS A 1046 -13.52 15.93 14.64
CA LYS A 1046 -13.76 17.26 15.23
C LYS A 1046 -15.22 17.71 15.12
N PHE A 1047 -15.89 17.42 14.00
CA PHE A 1047 -17.31 17.74 13.84
C PHE A 1047 -18.20 16.88 14.74
N ILE A 1048 -17.93 15.56 14.84
CA ILE A 1048 -18.65 14.68 15.78
C ILE A 1048 -18.41 15.10 17.23
N GLN A 1049 -17.17 15.42 17.61
CA GLN A 1049 -16.86 15.91 18.96
C GLN A 1049 -17.68 17.18 19.28
N LYS A 1050 -17.69 18.16 18.37
CA LYS A 1050 -18.45 19.42 18.51
C LYS A 1050 -19.98 19.22 18.60
N GLN A 1051 -20.51 18.10 18.12
CA GLN A 1051 -21.94 17.76 18.26
C GLN A 1051 -22.29 17.16 19.64
N HIS A 1052 -21.28 16.82 20.44
CA HIS A 1052 -21.43 16.19 21.76
C HIS A 1052 -20.64 16.91 22.87
N SER A 1053 -20.27 18.18 22.66
CA SER A 1053 -19.52 19.03 23.59
C SER A 1053 -20.04 20.46 23.65
#